data_AF-A0A8H3YE42-F1
#
_entry.id   AF-A0A8H3YE42-F1
#
_cell.length_a   1.000
_cell.length_b   1.000
_cell.length_c   1.000
_cell.angle_alpha   90.00
_cell.angle_beta   90.00
_cell.angle_gamma   90.00
#
_symmetry.space_group_name_H-M   'P 1'
#
loop_
_entity.id
_entity.type
_entity.pdbx_description
1 polymer ?
#
loop_
_entity_poly.entity_id
_entity_poly.type
_entity_poly.pdbx_seq_one_letter_code
_entity_poly.pdbx_strand_id
1 'polypeptide(L)'
;MSIETAAAASAPPAPPAPVEPKSIRLERLDGSTPHTTFIEMFKLFGAAFGSDSPIWNHMYPPPRPPLDEMADVGAHQHRLEMQNPTVVYVAAYAELADGTERLAGMAVWGKPGYRYKPQIEESMSDEEKHAYQGYNLPFRNMFRGTLQNHRDKLMGDETYWYLSVLAVHPDFQKFKVGSKLIDQGISWADAESPPLPVLLESSPAGRRLYESRNFIKEEEFPLDGDGKTSHLILPSRGRAFTSIPDPAKKGTFDGNADSADSVKRIRLSLPARPPFDPAVAVNTLTSSFPHILRNAPLSDGNSLHSLYALGVRVLTHAKQYEDRREIDVALELCDAARQAMTEYAADVQRQVCAEARIGQSSAGMDFLRVLLECWKSWEMATNRLASVILTADRICVTTARAQSPASLTQYAATVFKESILAEQSIQEKSSSALGQWLREQLHHADSQHPGPVSELLQIQQNVIRTFTTFALRLSAAQPYIALYVSETAESITAAATERHARAMSTDPPKGAATDFVRWCTEKMQEVQGRTEFLFQPSAVNPDGSVVPSKAKEVWKQVKQILDANVVETLVVQVAGRALTEAMYASNVAALKRLYTLLSSVKKFTEFRKALAEHVKAHATELISKPENDATMVSSLLTFKRFCDSSIASLYDPTDPAYPAAFKTAAGETKEARRRLALEGEVRDGLKAGMETRQAVPAELIAKYLHRLMEKGQGTKSETDWNREMDEIVDLVKFTKDKDIFKEFYINQLAKRLLSGKSASNEDEIKMVKKLQNEFGEEFTTGDAMMKDLAQSEDMNKKWNEARMTNGKDASNLSVNVLSQGQWPPYKQLGAGWENLSVPRPMQQQLDDFAAWYGHTFSGRVLSWRHQHSTVTLTARFPAGNKEIDVSLFQAMVLLQFNETKSLTFEEISVRTGIERQELIRTLQSLYALKATRMLVKRPPGKDVNPSDKFIWNASFTREDRVRFKINQLQQDMTAEESRQTNEKVFEDRNLTLDAQIVRIMKGKKALKLPDLINQVVDAVKNMFQPEVKAIKMQVESLIEREYLERDEADRNMLKYLA
;
A
#
# COMPACT_ATOMS: atom_id res chain seq x y z
N MET A 1 24.59 7.80 -40.75
CA MET A 1 25.84 8.41 -40.25
C MET A 1 26.09 7.85 -38.86
N SER A 2 27.19 7.11 -38.74
CA SER A 2 27.66 6.47 -37.52
C SER A 2 28.46 7.43 -36.63
N ILE A 3 28.84 6.91 -35.45
CA ILE A 3 29.93 7.32 -34.51
C ILE A 3 29.37 8.09 -33.29
N GLU A 4 29.09 7.40 -32.16
CA GLU A 4 30.00 7.08 -31.04
C GLU A 4 30.64 8.31 -30.36
N THR A 5 30.41 8.49 -29.04
CA THR A 5 31.47 8.72 -28.04
C THR A 5 30.97 8.76 -26.59
N ALA A 6 31.57 7.88 -25.79
CA ALA A 6 32.06 8.05 -24.42
C ALA A 6 31.08 8.31 -23.26
N ALA A 7 30.81 7.23 -22.53
CA ALA A 7 30.62 7.24 -21.08
C ALA A 7 31.90 7.75 -20.38
N ALA A 8 31.77 8.86 -19.64
CA ALA A 8 32.75 9.26 -18.62
C ALA A 8 32.08 9.10 -17.26
N ALA A 9 32.42 8.02 -16.56
CA ALA A 9 32.14 7.88 -15.13
C ALA A 9 32.94 8.96 -14.39
N SER A 10 32.25 9.96 -13.83
CA SER A 10 32.89 10.90 -12.91
C SER A 10 33.38 10.13 -11.69
N ALA A 11 34.69 10.15 -11.45
CA ALA A 11 35.25 9.72 -10.17
C ALA A 11 34.56 10.48 -9.02
N PRO A 12 34.32 9.83 -7.86
CA PRO A 12 33.79 10.51 -6.69
C PRO A 12 34.73 11.68 -6.31
N PRO A 13 34.19 12.83 -5.88
CA PRO A 13 35.02 13.96 -5.48
C PRO A 13 35.96 13.56 -4.35
N ALA A 14 37.22 14.01 -4.42
CA ALA A 14 38.20 13.80 -3.37
C ALA A 14 37.68 14.34 -2.01
N PRO A 15 37.92 13.65 -0.89
CA PRO A 15 37.46 14.10 0.43
C PRO A 15 38.06 15.48 0.75
N PRO A 16 37.29 16.38 1.38
CA PRO A 16 37.78 17.70 1.78
C PRO A 16 38.97 17.57 2.73
N ALA A 17 39.91 18.50 2.64
CA ALA A 17 41.09 18.53 3.50
C ALA A 17 40.67 18.66 4.99
N PRO A 18 41.32 17.92 5.92
CA PRO A 18 40.99 17.96 7.34
C PRO A 18 41.22 19.36 7.91
N VAL A 19 40.20 19.89 8.57
CA VAL A 19 40.21 21.23 9.17
C VAL A 19 40.80 21.13 10.58
N GLU A 20 41.93 21.80 10.83
CA GLU A 20 42.56 21.81 12.16
C GLU A 20 41.70 22.61 13.15
N PRO A 21 41.25 22.01 14.27
CA PRO A 21 40.43 22.70 15.26
C PRO A 21 41.27 23.62 16.16
N LYS A 22 40.77 24.82 16.46
CA LYS A 22 41.41 25.78 17.38
C LYS A 22 41.42 25.26 18.82
N SER A 23 40.29 24.70 19.25
CA SER A 23 40.11 24.18 20.60
C SER A 23 39.16 22.98 20.59
N ILE A 24 39.25 22.13 21.61
CA ILE A 24 38.33 21.00 21.83
C ILE A 24 37.79 21.09 23.25
N ARG A 25 36.49 21.37 23.34
CA ARG A 25 35.70 21.44 24.58
C ARG A 25 35.00 20.10 24.80
N LEU A 26 35.06 19.57 26.02
CA LEU A 26 34.29 18.39 26.41
C LEU A 26 33.06 18.84 27.17
N GLU A 27 31.92 18.22 26.87
CA GLU A 27 30.65 18.48 27.52
C GLU A 27 30.03 17.17 27.95
N ARG A 28 29.68 17.07 29.23
CA ARG A 28 28.94 15.93 29.78
C ARG A 28 27.46 16.18 29.55
N LEU A 29 26.80 15.28 28.84
CA LEU A 29 25.39 15.43 28.50
C LEU A 29 24.51 15.01 29.69
N ASP A 30 23.40 15.70 29.84
CA ASP A 30 22.38 15.44 30.85
C ASP A 30 20.96 15.54 30.27
N GLY A 31 19.94 15.37 31.11
CA GLY A 31 18.53 15.42 30.71
C GLY A 31 18.06 16.76 30.10
N SER A 32 18.85 17.83 30.19
CA SER A 32 18.55 19.14 29.58
C SER A 32 19.09 19.28 28.15
N THR A 33 19.84 18.28 27.67
CA THR A 33 20.46 18.29 26.34
C THR A 33 19.38 18.30 25.23
N PRO A 34 19.45 19.22 24.24
CA PRO A 34 18.48 19.28 23.14
C PRO A 34 18.44 18.00 22.30
N HIS A 35 17.27 17.70 21.73
CA HIS A 35 17.12 16.54 20.82
C HIS A 35 18.07 16.60 19.63
N THR A 36 18.29 17.80 19.10
CA THR A 36 19.15 18.06 17.93
C THR A 36 20.58 17.60 18.15
N THR A 37 21.10 17.68 19.38
CA THR A 37 22.42 17.16 19.73
C THR A 37 22.48 15.64 19.57
N PHE A 38 21.44 14.91 19.99
CA PHE A 38 21.38 13.45 19.82
C PHE A 38 21.27 13.02 18.35
N ILE A 39 20.62 13.84 17.51
CA ILE A 39 20.56 13.66 16.05
C ILE A 39 21.97 13.78 15.46
N GLU A 40 22.72 14.81 15.84
CA GLU A 40 24.11 14.99 15.40
C GLU A 40 25.03 13.86 15.89
N MET A 41 24.82 13.36 17.11
CA MET A 41 25.57 12.22 17.65
C MET A 41 25.32 10.94 16.87
N PHE A 42 24.06 10.67 16.48
CA PHE A 42 23.75 9.53 15.65
C PHE A 42 24.42 9.62 14.27
N LYS A 43 24.38 10.80 13.65
CA LYS A 43 25.07 11.04 12.38
C LYS A 43 26.58 10.87 12.50
N LEU A 44 27.17 11.34 13.60
CA LEU A 44 28.59 11.15 13.90
C LEU A 44 28.92 9.66 14.08
N PHE A 45 28.07 8.92 14.80
CA PHE A 45 28.22 7.47 14.99
C PHE A 45 28.20 6.74 13.63
N GLY A 46 27.24 7.07 12.76
CA GLY A 46 27.19 6.56 11.40
C GLY A 46 28.39 6.96 10.54
N ALA A 47 28.90 8.20 10.67
CA ALA A 47 30.10 8.63 9.95
C ALA A 47 31.38 7.93 10.44
N ALA A 48 31.45 7.59 11.73
CA ALA A 48 32.59 6.90 12.32
C ALA A 48 32.63 5.40 11.98
N PHE A 49 31.47 4.75 11.75
CA PHE A 49 31.38 3.29 11.58
C PHE A 49 30.68 2.81 10.29
N GLY A 50 29.99 3.66 9.53
CA GLY A 50 28.83 3.25 8.72
C GLY A 50 29.00 2.84 7.25
N SER A 51 30.17 3.01 6.62
CA SER A 51 30.36 2.61 5.21
C SER A 51 30.93 1.19 5.06
N ASP A 52 31.87 0.79 5.92
CA ASP A 52 32.66 -0.43 5.74
C ASP A 52 32.64 -1.38 6.95
N SER A 53 31.94 -1.04 8.04
CA SER A 53 31.82 -1.94 9.20
C SER A 53 30.78 -3.03 8.96
N PRO A 54 31.15 -4.31 9.05
CA PRO A 54 30.18 -5.40 8.99
C PRO A 54 29.19 -5.34 10.16
N ILE A 55 29.63 -4.93 11.35
CA ILE A 55 28.76 -4.79 12.53
C ILE A 55 27.68 -3.74 12.26
N TRP A 56 28.03 -2.59 11.68
CA TRP A 56 27.06 -1.56 11.31
C TRP A 56 26.01 -2.10 10.32
N ASN A 57 26.47 -2.83 9.29
CA ASN A 57 25.57 -3.43 8.30
C ASN A 57 24.70 -4.55 8.88
N HIS A 58 25.13 -5.23 9.94
CA HIS A 58 24.31 -6.23 10.65
C HIS A 58 23.33 -5.60 11.63
N MET A 59 23.71 -4.50 12.29
CA MET A 59 22.83 -3.71 13.17
C MET A 59 21.74 -2.98 12.37
N TYR A 60 22.08 -2.47 11.18
CA TYR A 60 21.17 -1.79 10.25
C TYR A 60 21.22 -2.43 8.84
N PRO A 61 20.49 -3.54 8.65
CA PRO A 61 20.54 -4.31 7.40
C PRO A 61 19.92 -3.53 6.22
N PRO A 62 20.53 -3.56 5.01
CA PRO A 62 19.93 -2.96 3.83
C PRO A 62 18.72 -3.77 3.31
N PRO A 63 17.71 -3.12 2.67
CA PRO A 63 17.66 -1.69 2.34
C PRO A 63 17.33 -0.85 3.58
N ARG A 64 18.18 0.14 3.85
CA ARG A 64 18.04 1.09 4.96
C ARG A 64 17.83 2.49 4.39
N PRO A 65 17.01 3.35 5.03
CA PRO A 65 16.88 4.74 4.62
C PRO A 65 18.22 5.50 4.69
N PRO A 66 18.33 6.66 4.02
CA PRO A 66 19.45 7.58 4.23
C PRO A 66 19.67 7.89 5.72
N LEU A 67 20.93 8.13 6.10
CA LEU A 67 21.32 8.37 7.50
C LEU A 67 20.58 9.57 8.11
N ASP A 68 20.19 10.55 7.29
CA ASP A 68 19.37 11.70 7.69
C ASP A 68 17.93 11.33 8.08
N GLU A 69 17.32 10.33 7.42
CA GLU A 69 15.98 9.85 7.73
C GLU A 69 15.96 8.96 8.98
N MET A 70 17.07 8.28 9.28
CA MET A 70 17.23 7.45 10.47
C MET A 70 17.66 8.24 11.71
N ALA A 71 18.12 9.48 11.55
CA ALA A 71 18.77 10.23 12.61
C ALA A 71 17.85 10.55 13.80
N ASP A 72 16.55 10.73 13.53
CA ASP A 72 15.56 11.00 14.57
C ASP A 72 15.31 9.76 15.46
N VAL A 73 15.06 8.61 14.82
CA VAL A 73 14.92 7.30 15.51
C VAL A 73 16.17 6.95 16.31
N GLY A 74 17.35 7.13 15.71
CA GLY A 74 18.63 6.89 16.38
C GLY A 74 18.90 7.84 17.56
N ALA A 75 18.42 9.08 17.47
CA ALA A 75 18.50 10.04 18.56
C ALA A 75 17.58 9.66 19.73
N HIS A 76 16.39 9.11 19.45
CA HIS A 76 15.52 8.52 20.47
C HIS A 76 16.20 7.35 21.21
N GLN A 77 16.98 6.52 20.52
CA GLN A 77 17.77 5.46 21.16
C GLN A 77 18.81 6.01 22.13
N HIS A 78 19.64 6.98 21.70
CA HIS A 78 20.66 7.56 22.58
C HIS A 78 20.04 8.22 23.82
N ARG A 79 18.87 8.85 23.67
CA ARG A 79 18.10 9.43 24.78
C ARG A 79 17.63 8.37 25.77
N LEU A 80 17.05 7.26 25.29
CA LEU A 80 16.62 6.16 26.16
C LEU A 80 17.80 5.53 26.91
N GLU A 81 18.93 5.33 26.25
CA GLU A 81 20.14 4.81 26.91
C GLU A 81 20.68 5.78 27.97
N MET A 82 20.56 7.09 27.77
CA MET A 82 20.97 8.11 28.73
C MET A 82 20.07 8.18 29.98
N GLN A 83 18.81 7.72 29.91
CA GLN A 83 17.94 7.62 31.09
C GLN A 83 18.46 6.61 32.12
N ASN A 84 19.36 5.69 31.73
CA ASN A 84 19.99 4.77 32.66
C ASN A 84 20.99 5.52 33.56
N PRO A 85 20.82 5.55 34.89
CA PRO A 85 21.69 6.32 35.80
C PRO A 85 23.14 5.83 35.84
N THR A 86 23.39 4.61 35.34
CA THR A 86 24.71 4.01 35.20
C THR A 86 25.40 4.35 33.88
N VAL A 87 24.76 5.10 32.97
CA VAL A 87 25.33 5.51 31.68
C VAL A 87 25.68 6.99 31.70
N VAL A 88 26.82 7.36 31.11
CA VAL A 88 27.28 8.73 30.99
C VAL A 88 27.72 9.00 29.56
N TYR A 89 27.13 10.02 28.93
CA TYR A 89 27.51 10.49 27.62
C TYR A 89 28.43 11.72 27.71
N VAL A 90 29.47 11.74 26.89
CA VAL A 90 30.38 12.89 26.73
C VAL A 90 30.48 13.24 25.26
N ALA A 91 30.19 14.48 24.93
CA ALA A 91 30.40 15.07 23.62
C ALA A 91 31.71 15.87 23.60
N ALA A 92 32.42 15.83 22.48
CA ALA A 92 33.58 16.68 22.22
C ALA A 92 33.22 17.63 21.08
N TYR A 93 33.22 18.94 21.36
CA TYR A 93 33.00 19.99 20.37
C TYR A 93 34.34 20.60 19.94
N ALA A 94 34.57 20.68 18.64
CA ALA A 94 35.71 21.32 18.03
C ALA A 94 35.34 22.73 17.57
N GLU A 95 36.09 23.72 18.02
CA GLU A 95 35.97 25.10 17.54
C GLU A 95 36.77 25.26 16.24
N LEU A 96 36.09 25.64 15.17
CA LEU A 96 36.69 25.86 13.85
C LEU A 96 37.28 27.28 13.72
N ALA A 97 38.07 27.50 12.66
CA ALA A 97 38.75 28.76 12.42
C ALA A 97 37.80 29.97 12.33
N ASP A 98 36.57 29.74 11.86
CA ASP A 98 35.49 30.73 11.73
C ASP A 98 34.70 30.99 13.04
N GLY A 99 35.07 30.33 14.15
CA GLY A 99 34.42 30.46 15.45
C GLY A 99 33.19 29.58 15.63
N THR A 100 32.86 28.69 14.67
CA THR A 100 31.76 27.73 14.81
C THR A 100 32.20 26.49 15.61
N GLU A 101 31.36 26.03 16.53
CA GLU A 101 31.56 24.75 17.22
C GLU A 101 30.88 23.62 16.45
N ARG A 102 31.60 22.54 16.14
CA ARG A 102 31.07 21.31 15.54
C ARG A 102 31.31 20.11 16.45
N LEU A 103 30.34 19.20 16.51
CA LEU A 103 30.50 17.93 17.21
C LEU A 103 31.59 17.08 16.54
N ALA A 104 32.69 16.86 17.23
CA ALA A 104 33.89 16.20 16.71
C ALA A 104 34.05 14.75 17.17
N GLY A 105 33.49 14.41 18.33
CA GLY A 105 33.50 13.05 18.85
C GLY A 105 32.53 12.84 20.00
N MET A 106 32.30 11.58 20.35
CA MET A 106 31.53 11.21 21.53
C MET A 106 32.10 9.96 22.22
N ALA A 107 31.85 9.85 23.52
CA ALA A 107 32.12 8.65 24.30
C ALA A 107 30.93 8.30 25.20
N VAL A 108 30.66 7.01 25.33
CA VAL A 108 29.62 6.46 26.21
C VAL A 108 30.28 5.58 27.26
N TRP A 109 30.12 5.98 28.52
CA TRP A 109 30.72 5.34 29.68
C TRP A 109 29.67 4.66 30.55
N GLY A 110 29.95 3.45 31.01
CA GLY A 110 29.24 2.76 32.07
C GLY A 110 29.93 2.99 33.41
N LYS A 111 29.18 3.51 34.39
CA LYS A 111 29.58 3.58 35.81
C LYS A 111 29.70 2.17 36.41
N PRO A 112 30.36 2.02 37.56
CA PRO A 112 30.37 0.77 38.32
C PRO A 112 28.95 0.21 38.50
N GLY A 113 28.76 -1.07 38.14
CA GLY A 113 27.45 -1.73 38.15
C GLY A 113 26.64 -1.63 36.86
N TYR A 114 27.17 -0.98 35.81
CA TYR A 114 26.55 -1.01 34.47
C TYR A 114 26.45 -2.45 33.96
N ARG A 115 25.21 -2.87 33.66
CA ARG A 115 24.93 -4.14 32.97
C ARG A 115 24.07 -3.90 31.76
N TYR A 116 24.43 -4.56 30.66
CA TYR A 116 23.60 -4.59 29.47
C TYR A 116 22.28 -5.32 29.78
N LYS A 117 21.15 -4.66 29.47
CA LYS A 117 19.82 -5.27 29.52
C LYS A 117 19.38 -5.57 28.09
N PRO A 118 19.12 -6.84 27.73
CA PRO A 118 18.59 -7.19 26.41
C PRO A 118 17.19 -6.61 26.25
N GLN A 119 16.89 -6.11 25.04
CA GLN A 119 15.59 -5.54 24.72
C GLN A 119 14.70 -6.64 24.13
N ILE A 120 13.60 -6.97 24.81
CA ILE A 120 12.65 -8.01 24.39
C ILE A 120 11.40 -7.32 23.85
N GLU A 121 11.12 -7.52 22.58
CA GLU A 121 10.09 -6.80 21.82
C GLU A 121 8.69 -6.86 22.46
N GLU A 122 8.36 -8.01 23.08
CA GLU A 122 7.08 -8.24 23.78
C GLU A 122 6.92 -7.42 25.07
N SER A 123 8.02 -6.98 25.69
CA SER A 123 8.02 -6.21 26.94
C SER A 123 8.38 -4.73 26.75
N MET A 124 8.59 -4.28 25.51
CA MET A 124 8.98 -2.91 25.20
C MET A 124 7.78 -1.96 25.23
N SER A 125 7.99 -0.78 25.83
CA SER A 125 7.07 0.35 25.72
C SER A 125 7.00 0.88 24.28
N ASP A 126 5.96 1.65 23.96
CA ASP A 126 5.80 2.22 22.61
C ASP A 126 6.93 3.20 22.25
N GLU A 127 7.48 3.92 23.24
CA GLU A 127 8.66 4.77 23.08
C GLU A 127 9.92 3.96 22.72
N GLU A 128 10.11 2.80 23.36
CA GLU A 128 11.23 1.90 23.06
C GLU A 128 11.05 1.25 21.67
N LYS A 129 9.82 0.86 21.30
CA LYS A 129 9.54 0.32 19.95
C LYS A 129 9.84 1.32 18.85
N HIS A 130 9.52 2.60 19.07
CA HIS A 130 9.86 3.67 18.15
C HIS A 130 11.37 3.86 18.02
N ALA A 131 12.11 3.89 19.14
CA ALA A 131 13.56 4.10 19.15
C ALA A 131 14.39 2.97 18.52
N TYR A 132 13.84 1.75 18.43
CA TYR A 132 14.50 0.60 17.81
C TYR A 132 13.90 0.20 16.45
N GLN A 133 13.12 1.10 15.85
CA GLN A 133 12.52 0.87 14.54
C GLN A 133 13.61 0.71 13.46
N GLY A 134 13.59 -0.40 12.72
CA GLY A 134 14.60 -0.71 11.69
C GLY A 134 15.94 -1.25 12.23
N TYR A 135 16.04 -1.48 13.54
CA TYR A 135 17.21 -2.06 14.20
C TYR A 135 17.12 -3.59 14.21
N ASN A 136 18.22 -4.30 13.92
CA ASN A 136 18.29 -5.75 14.10
C ASN A 136 18.46 -6.11 15.59
N LEU A 137 17.36 -6.07 16.34
CA LEU A 137 17.31 -6.33 17.79
C LEU A 137 17.92 -7.69 18.19
N PRO A 138 17.64 -8.82 17.50
CA PRO A 138 18.26 -10.10 17.81
C PRO A 138 19.79 -10.07 17.70
N PHE A 139 20.32 -9.48 16.62
CA PHE A 139 21.77 -9.35 16.44
C PHE A 139 22.40 -8.45 17.51
N ARG A 140 21.76 -7.34 17.86
CA ARG A 140 22.24 -6.45 18.94
C ARG A 140 22.27 -7.15 20.29
N ASN A 141 21.18 -7.84 20.66
CA ASN A 141 21.07 -8.55 21.94
C ASN A 141 22.14 -9.66 22.02
N MET A 142 22.34 -10.40 20.94
CA MET A 142 23.42 -11.38 20.83
C MET A 142 24.79 -10.72 20.97
N PHE A 143 25.08 -9.69 20.17
CA PHE A 143 26.38 -9.01 20.14
C PHE A 143 26.75 -8.39 21.50
N ARG A 144 25.87 -7.55 22.07
CA ARG A 144 26.08 -6.89 23.37
C ARG A 144 26.00 -7.87 24.54
N GLY A 145 25.18 -8.91 24.43
CA GLY A 145 25.09 -9.99 25.41
C GLY A 145 26.37 -10.82 25.49
N THR A 146 26.95 -11.19 24.34
CA THR A 146 28.25 -11.88 24.28
C THR A 146 29.34 -11.03 24.93
N LEU A 147 29.42 -9.74 24.61
CA LEU A 147 30.37 -8.83 25.26
C LEU A 147 30.16 -8.74 26.78
N GLN A 148 28.92 -8.67 27.26
CA GLN A 148 28.63 -8.69 28.70
C GLN A 148 29.08 -10.01 29.36
N ASN A 149 28.79 -11.15 28.73
CA ASN A 149 29.17 -12.46 29.26
C ASN A 149 30.69 -12.63 29.37
N HIS A 150 31.45 -12.11 28.39
CA HIS A 150 32.90 -12.14 28.43
C HIS A 150 33.46 -11.20 29.52
N ARG A 151 32.89 -9.99 29.68
CA ARG A 151 33.25 -9.09 30.78
C ARG A 151 32.96 -9.69 32.16
N ASP A 152 31.81 -10.34 32.32
CA ASP A 152 31.44 -11.02 33.57
C ASP A 152 32.40 -12.18 33.91
N LYS A 153 32.89 -12.91 32.90
CA LYS A 153 33.91 -13.95 33.07
C LYS A 153 35.27 -13.38 33.47
N LEU A 154 35.67 -12.25 32.88
CA LEU A 154 36.98 -11.64 33.09
C LEU A 154 37.07 -10.91 34.44
N MET A 155 36.06 -10.12 34.78
CA MET A 155 36.06 -9.27 35.98
C MET A 155 35.43 -9.95 37.21
N GLY A 156 34.59 -10.98 37.01
CA GLY A 156 33.88 -11.63 38.11
C GLY A 156 33.06 -10.63 38.93
N ASP A 157 33.38 -10.52 40.23
CA ASP A 157 32.73 -9.62 41.18
C ASP A 157 33.45 -8.25 41.32
N GLU A 158 34.50 -7.99 40.56
CA GLU A 158 35.23 -6.71 40.65
C GLU A 158 34.45 -5.54 40.02
N THR A 159 34.52 -4.37 40.65
CA THR A 159 33.89 -3.13 40.17
C THR A 159 34.85 -2.35 39.26
N TYR A 160 34.32 -1.84 38.14
CA TYR A 160 35.11 -1.15 37.12
C TYR A 160 34.29 -0.09 36.38
N TRP A 161 34.99 0.84 35.74
CA TRP A 161 34.41 1.74 34.73
C TRP A 161 34.51 1.11 33.34
N TYR A 162 33.47 1.26 32.52
CA TYR A 162 33.40 0.61 31.21
C TYR A 162 33.26 1.62 30.07
N LEU A 163 34.17 1.59 29.09
CA LEU A 163 34.00 2.37 27.85
C LEU A 163 33.22 1.55 26.82
N SER A 164 31.95 1.90 26.61
CA SER A 164 31.02 1.16 25.73
C SER A 164 31.11 1.57 24.27
N VAL A 165 31.32 2.87 24.01
CA VAL A 165 31.41 3.44 22.66
C VAL A 165 32.41 4.59 22.68
N LEU A 166 33.28 4.63 21.68
CA LEU A 166 34.12 5.78 21.36
C LEU A 166 34.02 6.04 19.85
N ALA A 167 33.47 7.19 19.47
CA ALA A 167 33.30 7.58 18.07
C ALA A 167 33.93 8.94 17.82
N VAL A 168 34.76 9.05 16.78
CA VAL A 168 35.39 10.31 16.36
C VAL A 168 35.12 10.48 14.88
N HIS A 169 34.55 11.63 14.50
CA HIS A 169 34.24 11.93 13.12
C HIS A 169 35.54 11.90 12.27
N PRO A 170 35.53 11.35 11.05
CA PRO A 170 36.73 11.20 10.21
C PRO A 170 37.57 12.48 10.08
N ASP A 171 36.93 13.63 9.86
CA ASP A 171 37.59 14.94 9.74
C ASP A 171 38.41 15.36 10.96
N PHE A 172 38.07 14.86 12.15
CA PHE A 172 38.72 15.21 13.42
C PHE A 172 39.60 14.09 13.99
N GLN A 173 39.79 12.99 13.24
CA GLN A 173 40.75 11.96 13.61
C GLN A 173 42.17 12.54 13.60
N LYS A 174 43.04 12.02 14.48
CA LYS A 174 44.42 12.49 14.72
C LYS A 174 44.57 13.85 15.42
N PHE A 175 43.49 14.60 15.67
CA PHE A 175 43.52 15.84 16.49
C PHE A 175 43.31 15.62 18.00
N LYS A 176 43.67 14.43 18.52
CA LYS A 176 43.56 14.08 19.95
C LYS A 176 42.14 14.21 20.56
N VAL A 177 41.08 14.20 19.75
CA VAL A 177 39.69 14.19 20.25
C VAL A 177 39.39 12.93 21.06
N GLY A 178 39.65 11.75 20.48
CA GLY A 178 39.44 10.47 21.19
C GLY A 178 40.32 10.34 22.44
N SER A 179 41.54 10.88 22.37
CA SER A 179 42.45 10.99 23.51
C SER A 179 41.84 11.74 24.70
N LYS A 180 41.32 12.95 24.48
CA LYS A 180 40.66 13.76 25.52
C LYS A 180 39.43 13.07 26.11
N LEU A 181 38.62 12.40 25.28
CA LEU A 181 37.44 11.66 25.73
C LEU A 181 37.81 10.47 26.64
N ILE A 182 38.91 9.78 26.36
CA ILE A 182 39.42 8.69 27.20
C ILE A 182 39.96 9.24 28.53
N ASP A 183 40.79 10.28 28.45
CA ASP A 183 41.45 10.87 29.63
C ASP A 183 40.41 11.40 30.65
N GLN A 184 39.27 11.91 30.16
CA GLN A 184 38.13 12.31 30.99
C GLN A 184 37.50 11.14 31.77
N GLY A 185 37.33 9.98 31.14
CA GLY A 185 36.79 8.79 31.81
C GLY A 185 37.77 8.18 32.82
N ILE A 186 39.07 8.17 32.50
CA ILE A 186 40.12 7.77 33.43
C ILE A 186 40.10 8.67 34.67
N SER A 187 39.92 9.99 34.50
CA SER A 187 39.83 10.91 35.64
C SER A 187 38.67 10.61 36.59
N TRP A 188 37.56 10.05 36.09
CA TRP A 188 36.44 9.63 36.92
C TRP A 188 36.76 8.35 37.69
N ALA A 189 37.39 7.37 37.03
CA ALA A 189 37.82 6.14 37.68
C ALA A 189 38.89 6.37 38.75
N ASP A 190 39.80 7.32 38.52
CA ASP A 190 40.82 7.77 39.47
C ASP A 190 40.22 8.56 40.66
N ALA A 191 39.06 9.19 40.49
CA ALA A 191 38.37 9.95 41.53
C ALA A 191 37.54 9.09 42.48
N GLU A 192 37.29 7.82 42.15
CA GLU A 192 36.64 6.85 43.03
C GLU A 192 37.56 6.48 44.22
N SER A 193 36.96 6.08 45.35
CA SER A 193 37.70 5.70 46.56
C SER A 193 37.30 4.30 47.03
N PRO A 194 38.11 3.25 46.79
CA PRO A 194 39.43 3.27 46.12
C PRO A 194 39.32 3.49 44.59
N PRO A 195 40.41 3.93 43.91
CA PRO A 195 40.44 4.06 42.45
C PRO A 195 40.07 2.74 41.76
N LEU A 196 39.22 2.82 40.75
CA LEU A 196 38.70 1.64 40.05
C LEU A 196 39.43 1.42 38.71
N PRO A 197 39.57 0.16 38.27
CA PRO A 197 40.10 -0.14 36.94
C PRO A 197 39.13 0.29 35.82
N VAL A 198 39.67 0.53 34.62
CA VAL A 198 38.89 0.86 33.42
C VAL A 198 38.97 -0.28 32.40
N LEU A 199 37.82 -0.74 31.92
CA LEU A 199 37.69 -1.83 30.96
C LEU A 199 37.12 -1.33 29.63
N LEU A 200 37.66 -1.84 28.52
CA LEU A 200 37.12 -1.62 27.18
C LEU A 200 37.39 -2.82 26.26
N GLU A 201 36.58 -2.95 25.22
CA GLU A 201 36.88 -3.84 24.09
C GLU A 201 37.39 -3.05 22.90
N SER A 202 38.43 -3.57 22.25
CA SER A 202 39.06 -2.91 21.12
C SER A 202 39.14 -3.83 19.90
N SER A 203 38.77 -3.28 18.75
CA SER A 203 39.12 -3.86 17.46
C SER A 203 40.64 -3.68 17.20
N PRO A 204 41.25 -4.48 16.30
CA PRO A 204 42.66 -4.34 15.97
C PRO A 204 43.05 -2.93 15.51
N ALA A 205 42.12 -2.20 14.87
CA ALA A 205 42.34 -0.84 14.36
C ALA A 205 42.40 0.22 15.49
N GLY A 206 41.61 0.08 16.56
CA GLY A 206 41.56 1.02 17.68
C GLY A 206 42.65 0.78 18.74
N ARG A 207 43.26 -0.42 18.75
CA ARG A 207 44.16 -0.89 19.82
C ARG A 207 45.31 0.07 20.14
N ARG A 208 45.96 0.64 19.12
CA ARG A 208 47.10 1.57 19.28
C ARG A 208 46.77 2.81 20.12
N LEU A 209 45.53 3.32 20.04
CA LEU A 209 45.10 4.49 20.82
C LEU A 209 45.05 4.17 22.31
N TYR A 210 44.56 2.98 22.66
CA TYR A 210 44.40 2.54 24.04
C TYR A 210 45.73 2.11 24.67
N GLU A 211 46.58 1.41 23.93
CA GLU A 211 47.95 1.05 24.38
C GLU A 211 48.79 2.30 24.70
N SER A 212 48.62 3.39 23.94
CA SER A 212 49.28 4.68 24.22
C SER A 212 48.88 5.32 25.56
N ARG A 213 47.84 4.79 26.21
CA ARG A 213 47.29 5.23 27.51
C ARG A 213 47.44 4.17 28.60
N ASN A 214 48.37 3.24 28.42
CA ASN A 214 48.69 2.16 29.36
C ASN A 214 47.57 1.12 29.57
N PHE A 215 46.62 1.00 28.64
CA PHE A 215 45.72 -0.15 28.66
C PHE A 215 46.49 -1.41 28.24
N ILE A 216 46.36 -2.47 29.03
CA ILE A 216 47.03 -3.75 28.85
C ILE A 216 46.02 -4.74 28.23
N LYS A 217 46.45 -5.47 27.21
CA LYS A 217 45.66 -6.54 26.59
C LYS A 217 45.68 -7.78 27.50
N GLU A 218 44.51 -8.25 27.91
CA GLU A 218 44.35 -9.48 28.70
C GLU A 218 44.02 -10.68 27.81
N GLU A 219 42.85 -10.64 27.15
CA GLU A 219 42.33 -11.76 26.38
C GLU A 219 41.90 -11.31 24.97
N GLU A 220 42.06 -12.18 23.98
CA GLU A 220 41.55 -12.00 22.62
C GLU A 220 40.59 -13.13 22.27
N PHE A 221 39.38 -12.78 21.87
CA PHE A 221 38.30 -13.72 21.61
C PHE A 221 37.67 -13.41 20.24
N PRO A 222 37.14 -14.45 19.55
CA PRO A 222 36.40 -14.24 18.32
C PRO A 222 35.03 -13.62 18.63
N LEU A 223 34.62 -12.62 17.85
CA LEU A 223 33.30 -12.02 17.93
C LEU A 223 32.66 -12.04 16.53
N ASP A 224 31.45 -12.59 16.43
CA ASP A 224 30.73 -12.71 15.16
C ASP A 224 30.51 -11.32 14.53
N GLY A 225 31.06 -11.14 13.33
CA GLY A 225 30.91 -9.92 12.54
C GLY A 225 32.21 -9.17 12.21
N ASP A 226 33.27 -9.18 13.03
CA ASP A 226 34.44 -8.31 12.77
C ASP A 226 35.81 -8.89 13.17
N GLY A 227 35.91 -10.21 13.30
CA GLY A 227 37.18 -10.90 13.58
C GLY A 227 37.55 -10.94 15.07
N LYS A 228 38.84 -10.80 15.38
CA LYS A 228 39.37 -10.91 16.76
C LYS A 228 39.19 -9.60 17.54
N THR A 229 38.44 -9.64 18.63
CA THR A 229 38.29 -8.52 19.59
C THR A 229 39.17 -8.77 20.82
N SER A 230 39.71 -7.71 21.43
CA SER A 230 40.50 -7.84 22.66
C SER A 230 39.93 -7.06 23.82
N HIS A 231 39.97 -7.68 25.01
CA HIS A 231 39.78 -6.98 26.27
C HIS A 231 41.05 -6.22 26.65
N LEU A 232 40.88 -4.93 26.92
CA LEU A 232 41.93 -4.05 27.38
C LEU A 232 41.54 -3.49 28.74
N ILE A 233 42.45 -3.62 29.72
CA ILE A 233 42.27 -3.16 31.09
C ILE A 233 43.32 -2.10 31.41
N LEU A 234 42.88 -0.99 32.00
CA LEU A 234 43.76 -0.08 32.73
C LEU A 234 43.65 -0.43 34.23
N PRO A 235 44.69 -0.99 34.86
CA PRO A 235 44.66 -1.34 36.27
C PRO A 235 44.54 -0.09 37.16
N SER A 236 43.93 -0.22 38.34
CA SER A 236 43.77 0.89 39.27
C SER A 236 45.12 1.38 39.80
N ARG A 237 45.26 2.69 39.96
CA ARG A 237 46.48 3.31 40.53
C ARG A 237 46.79 2.71 41.90
N GLY A 238 47.83 1.86 41.97
CA GLY A 238 48.32 1.24 43.20
C GLY A 238 47.97 -0.25 43.38
N ARG A 239 47.33 -0.92 42.42
CA ARG A 239 47.04 -2.37 42.48
C ARG A 239 47.68 -3.09 41.29
N ALA A 240 48.69 -3.92 41.55
CA ALA A 240 49.17 -4.89 40.56
C ALA A 240 48.24 -6.10 40.58
N PHE A 241 47.64 -6.44 39.43
CA PHE A 241 47.03 -7.76 39.28
C PHE A 241 48.13 -8.82 39.38
N THR A 242 47.91 -9.80 40.24
CA THR A 242 48.81 -10.94 40.41
C THR A 242 48.47 -12.02 39.38
N SER A 243 49.54 -12.59 38.81
CA SER A 243 49.61 -13.82 38.02
C SER A 243 49.31 -13.75 36.50
N ILE A 244 50.35 -13.39 35.74
CA ILE A 244 50.67 -14.11 34.49
C ILE A 244 51.64 -15.25 34.88
N PRO A 245 51.28 -16.53 34.71
CA PRO A 245 52.29 -17.59 34.59
C PRO A 245 52.81 -17.56 33.16
N ASP A 246 53.98 -16.97 32.98
CA ASP A 246 54.74 -16.94 31.72
C ASP A 246 55.17 -18.38 31.32
N PRO A 247 54.75 -18.91 30.16
CA PRO A 247 55.28 -20.16 29.62
C PRO A 247 56.57 -19.89 28.82
N ALA A 248 57.54 -19.17 29.39
CA ALA A 248 58.81 -18.93 28.72
C ALA A 248 60.01 -18.74 29.65
N LYS A 249 60.19 -19.60 30.67
CA LYS A 249 61.53 -19.87 31.23
C LYS A 249 61.75 -21.35 31.58
N LYS A 250 62.25 -22.10 30.60
CA LYS A 250 63.41 -22.99 30.82
C LYS A 250 64.63 -22.25 30.30
N GLY A 251 65.47 -21.79 31.23
CA GLY A 251 66.91 -21.58 31.08
C GLY A 251 67.40 -20.74 29.89
N THR A 252 67.69 -19.47 30.14
CA THR A 252 68.98 -18.91 29.74
C THR A 252 70.04 -19.54 30.64
N PHE A 253 70.92 -20.36 30.06
CA PHE A 253 72.24 -20.62 30.62
C PHE A 253 73.09 -19.42 30.25
N ASP A 254 73.75 -18.81 31.24
CA ASP A 254 74.78 -17.81 31.00
C ASP A 254 75.93 -18.45 30.23
N GLY A 255 76.40 -17.73 29.22
CA GLY A 255 77.56 -18.06 28.42
C GLY A 255 78.07 -16.81 27.73
N ASN A 256 78.77 -15.97 28.48
CA ASN A 256 79.60 -14.92 27.95
C ASN A 256 80.65 -15.55 27.02
N ALA A 257 80.72 -15.11 25.76
CA ALA A 257 81.84 -15.35 24.88
C ALA A 257 82.07 -14.10 24.03
N ASP A 258 82.96 -13.24 24.53
CA ASP A 258 83.69 -12.30 23.71
C ASP A 258 84.62 -13.06 22.76
N SER A 259 84.73 -12.53 21.55
CA SER A 259 85.75 -12.77 20.52
C SER A 259 85.64 -14.04 19.66
N ALA A 260 85.84 -13.81 18.36
CA ALA A 260 85.58 -14.72 17.25
C ALA A 260 86.56 -15.89 17.14
N ASP A 261 86.10 -16.92 16.44
CA ASP A 261 86.83 -18.07 15.88
C ASP A 261 87.38 -19.12 16.84
N SER A 262 86.56 -20.14 17.11
CA SER A 262 86.94 -21.56 16.91
C SER A 262 85.80 -22.52 17.25
N VAL A 263 85.51 -23.39 16.28
CA VAL A 263 84.54 -24.49 16.36
C VAL A 263 84.91 -25.46 17.51
N LYS A 264 84.00 -25.64 18.48
CA LYS A 264 83.96 -26.82 19.36
C LYS A 264 82.53 -27.38 19.42
N ARG A 265 82.34 -28.55 18.82
CA ARG A 265 81.11 -29.36 18.87
C ARG A 265 80.77 -29.71 20.32
N ILE A 266 79.62 -29.24 20.81
CA ILE A 266 78.98 -29.80 22.00
C ILE A 266 78.07 -30.94 21.52
N ARG A 267 78.45 -32.19 21.82
CA ARG A 267 77.59 -33.37 21.64
C ARG A 267 76.56 -33.38 22.77
N LEU A 268 75.32 -32.97 22.47
CA LEU A 268 74.16 -33.40 23.25
C LEU A 268 73.90 -34.87 22.91
N SER A 269 74.27 -35.78 23.79
CA SER A 269 73.84 -37.17 23.71
C SER A 269 72.35 -37.24 24.05
N LEU A 270 71.51 -37.11 23.02
CA LEU A 270 70.13 -37.58 23.07
C LEU A 270 70.17 -39.07 23.48
N PRO A 271 69.37 -39.52 24.47
CA PRO A 271 69.20 -40.96 24.66
C PRO A 271 68.79 -41.55 23.31
N ALA A 272 69.43 -42.66 22.92
CA ALA A 272 69.10 -43.35 21.68
C ALA A 272 67.58 -43.50 21.61
N ARG A 273 66.95 -42.95 20.56
CA ARG A 273 65.54 -43.21 20.28
C ARG A 273 65.38 -44.74 20.32
N PRO A 274 64.40 -45.29 21.04
CA PRO A 274 64.06 -46.69 20.85
C PRO A 274 63.83 -46.90 19.34
N PRO A 275 64.21 -48.06 18.78
CA PRO A 275 64.01 -48.34 17.37
C PRO A 275 62.54 -48.06 17.05
N PHE A 276 62.30 -47.01 16.26
CA PHE A 276 60.96 -46.67 15.83
C PHE A 276 60.64 -47.62 14.69
N ASP A 277 59.88 -48.66 14.99
CA ASP A 277 59.35 -49.56 13.98
C ASP A 277 58.02 -48.99 13.46
N PRO A 278 57.99 -48.45 12.23
CA PRO A 278 56.77 -47.88 11.67
C PRO A 278 55.65 -48.93 11.51
N ALA A 279 55.97 -50.22 11.32
CA ALA A 279 54.95 -51.26 11.17
C ALA A 279 54.24 -51.56 12.50
N VAL A 280 54.99 -51.58 13.60
CA VAL A 280 54.42 -51.74 14.96
C VAL A 280 53.59 -50.50 15.34
N ALA A 281 54.04 -49.30 14.96
CA ALA A 281 53.33 -48.05 15.22
C ALA A 281 52.01 -47.94 14.43
N VAL A 282 51.99 -48.35 13.14
CA VAL A 282 50.76 -48.42 12.33
C VAL A 282 49.79 -49.45 12.90
N ASN A 283 50.25 -50.65 13.26
CA ASN A 283 49.39 -51.67 13.89
C ASN A 283 48.83 -51.22 15.26
N THR A 284 49.60 -50.48 16.04
CA THR A 284 49.14 -49.92 17.33
C THR A 284 48.05 -48.86 17.11
N LEU A 285 48.16 -48.06 16.05
CA LEU A 285 47.13 -47.08 15.67
C LEU A 285 45.85 -47.77 15.17
N THR A 286 45.96 -48.68 14.20
CA THR A 286 44.80 -49.34 13.58
C THR A 286 44.02 -50.21 14.57
N SER A 287 44.71 -50.96 15.44
CA SER A 287 44.07 -51.73 16.52
C SER A 287 43.36 -50.86 17.57
N SER A 288 43.71 -49.58 17.69
CA SER A 288 43.06 -48.65 18.62
C SER A 288 41.76 -48.06 18.08
N PHE A 289 41.51 -48.08 16.76
CA PHE A 289 40.34 -47.43 16.15
C PHE A 289 38.98 -47.99 16.63
N PRO A 290 38.76 -49.31 16.74
CA PRO A 290 37.51 -49.86 17.27
C PRO A 290 37.28 -49.49 18.74
N HIS A 291 38.35 -49.36 19.53
CA HIS A 291 38.28 -48.95 20.93
C HIS A 291 37.88 -47.47 21.06
N ILE A 292 38.40 -46.60 20.19
CA ILE A 292 38.04 -45.17 20.14
C ILE A 292 36.56 -44.99 19.76
N LEU A 293 36.07 -45.75 18.76
CA LEU A 293 34.68 -45.68 18.31
C LEU A 293 33.70 -46.17 19.39
N ARG A 294 34.05 -47.23 20.12
CA ARG A 294 33.23 -47.79 21.21
C ARG A 294 33.43 -47.10 22.56
N ASN A 295 34.31 -46.11 22.64
CA ASN A 295 34.73 -45.48 23.90
C ASN A 295 35.23 -46.50 24.95
N ALA A 296 35.91 -47.55 24.49
CA ALA A 296 36.49 -48.60 25.33
C ALA A 296 37.89 -48.19 25.85
N PRO A 297 38.36 -48.76 26.98
CA PRO A 297 39.69 -48.47 27.50
C PRO A 297 40.79 -48.79 26.47
N LEU A 298 41.74 -47.87 26.33
CA LEU A 298 42.95 -48.02 25.51
C LEU A 298 44.01 -48.83 26.29
N SER A 299 44.93 -49.50 25.59
CA SER A 299 46.02 -50.29 26.19
C SER A 299 46.95 -49.44 27.09
N ASP A 300 47.56 -50.06 28.10
CA ASP A 300 48.38 -49.39 29.12
C ASP A 300 49.40 -48.39 28.53
N GLY A 301 49.25 -47.12 28.92
CA GLY A 301 50.13 -46.01 28.50
C GLY A 301 49.66 -45.20 27.29
N ASN A 302 48.62 -45.63 26.56
CA ASN A 302 48.11 -44.92 25.40
C ASN A 302 46.96 -43.94 25.76
N SER A 303 47.18 -42.65 25.54
CA SER A 303 46.15 -41.59 25.51
C SER A 303 45.81 -41.17 24.08
N LEU A 304 44.67 -40.52 23.84
CA LEU A 304 44.33 -39.92 22.53
C LEU A 304 45.44 -38.99 22.01
N HIS A 305 46.09 -38.25 22.91
CA HIS A 305 47.23 -37.39 22.57
C HIS A 305 48.45 -38.21 22.14
N SER A 306 48.74 -39.32 22.83
CA SER A 306 49.85 -40.21 22.45
C SER A 306 49.63 -40.88 21.10
N LEU A 307 48.38 -41.24 20.77
CA LEU A 307 48.02 -41.82 19.47
C LEU A 307 48.10 -40.78 18.35
N TYR A 308 47.64 -39.55 18.58
CA TYR A 308 47.84 -38.45 17.63
C TYR A 308 49.32 -38.19 17.36
N ALA A 309 50.14 -38.11 18.42
CA ALA A 309 51.58 -37.94 18.31
C ALA A 309 52.25 -39.12 17.58
N LEU A 310 51.77 -40.35 17.80
CA LEU A 310 52.22 -41.55 17.10
C LEU A 310 51.89 -41.47 15.60
N GLY A 311 50.69 -41.04 15.24
CA GLY A 311 50.28 -40.80 13.84
C GLY A 311 51.15 -39.76 13.13
N VAL A 312 51.44 -38.63 13.78
CA VAL A 312 52.37 -37.61 13.24
C VAL A 312 53.79 -38.18 13.07
N ARG A 313 54.26 -38.99 14.02
CA ARG A 313 55.58 -39.63 13.96
C ARG A 313 55.69 -40.65 12.84
N VAL A 314 54.65 -41.45 12.60
CA VAL A 314 54.57 -42.41 11.49
C VAL A 314 54.65 -41.68 10.14
N LEU A 315 53.87 -40.62 9.96
CA LEU A 315 53.84 -39.85 8.71
C LEU A 315 55.15 -39.09 8.45
N THR A 316 55.73 -38.46 9.49
CA THR A 316 57.02 -37.77 9.39
C THR A 316 58.18 -38.72 9.12
N HIS A 317 58.14 -39.94 9.67
CA HIS A 317 59.10 -40.98 9.34
C HIS A 317 58.92 -41.45 7.89
N ALA A 318 57.69 -41.71 7.43
CA ALA A 318 57.43 -42.12 6.05
C ALA A 318 57.93 -41.09 5.01
N LYS A 319 57.91 -39.80 5.35
CA LYS A 319 58.43 -38.71 4.51
C LYS A 319 59.96 -38.67 4.37
N GLN A 320 60.70 -39.16 5.37
CA GLN A 320 62.16 -38.98 5.44
C GLN A 320 62.97 -39.95 4.59
N TYR A 321 62.42 -41.11 4.20
CA TYR A 321 63.18 -42.19 3.59
C TYR A 321 62.96 -42.34 2.08
N GLU A 322 61.80 -41.95 1.54
CA GLU A 322 61.47 -42.04 0.11
C GLU A 322 60.48 -40.94 -0.30
N ASP A 323 60.64 -40.37 -1.50
CA ASP A 323 59.66 -39.46 -2.10
C ASP A 323 58.32 -40.21 -2.26
N ARG A 324 57.26 -39.71 -1.61
CA ARG A 324 55.83 -40.10 -1.75
C ARG A 324 55.30 -41.26 -0.90
N ARG A 325 56.12 -41.91 -0.05
CA ARG A 325 55.64 -42.98 0.87
C ARG A 325 54.71 -42.50 2.00
N GLU A 326 54.72 -41.19 2.28
CA GLU A 326 53.81 -40.56 3.25
C GLU A 326 52.33 -40.62 2.82
N ILE A 327 52.05 -40.65 1.51
CA ILE A 327 50.68 -40.70 0.97
C ILE A 327 50.09 -42.11 1.13
N ASP A 328 50.87 -43.15 0.83
CA ASP A 328 50.42 -44.55 0.92
C ASP A 328 50.10 -44.94 2.37
N VAL A 329 50.92 -44.51 3.33
CA VAL A 329 50.68 -44.76 4.77
C VAL A 329 49.50 -43.92 5.29
N ALA A 330 49.29 -42.71 4.78
CA ALA A 330 48.10 -41.92 5.11
C ALA A 330 46.81 -42.58 4.58
N LEU A 331 46.86 -43.16 3.37
CA LEU A 331 45.75 -43.91 2.78
C LEU A 331 45.44 -45.17 3.58
N GLU A 332 46.46 -45.96 3.96
CA GLU A 332 46.29 -47.16 4.78
C GLU A 332 45.61 -46.85 6.13
N LEU A 333 46.01 -45.77 6.80
CA LEU A 333 45.39 -45.32 8.05
C LEU A 333 43.95 -44.81 7.84
N CYS A 334 43.68 -44.08 6.77
CA CYS A 334 42.34 -43.61 6.45
C CYS A 334 41.40 -44.77 6.05
N ASP A 335 41.86 -45.75 5.29
CA ASP A 335 41.06 -46.92 4.89
C ASP A 335 40.77 -47.83 6.08
N ALA A 336 41.74 -48.06 6.96
CA ALA A 336 41.51 -48.78 8.22
C ALA A 336 40.51 -48.05 9.13
N ALA A 337 40.54 -46.71 9.18
CA ALA A 337 39.56 -45.92 9.92
C ALA A 337 38.15 -46.01 9.28
N ARG A 338 38.05 -45.97 7.95
CA ARG A 338 36.78 -46.16 7.21
C ARG A 338 36.17 -47.53 7.47
N GLN A 339 36.99 -48.59 7.41
CA GLN A 339 36.54 -49.95 7.70
C GLN A 339 36.01 -50.07 9.14
N ALA A 340 36.75 -49.54 10.12
CA ALA A 340 36.32 -49.54 11.52
C ALA A 340 35.00 -48.77 11.73
N MET A 341 34.82 -47.64 11.02
CA MET A 341 33.54 -46.89 11.04
C MET A 341 32.40 -47.71 10.44
N THR A 342 32.61 -48.41 9.31
CA THR A 342 31.58 -49.24 8.68
C THR A 342 31.17 -50.43 9.56
N GLU A 343 32.12 -51.08 10.21
CA GLU A 343 31.83 -52.17 11.16
C GLU A 343 31.05 -51.67 12.38
N TYR A 344 31.45 -50.51 12.93
CA TYR A 344 30.72 -49.88 14.03
C TYR A 344 29.30 -49.44 13.64
N ALA A 345 29.09 -48.97 12.41
CA ALA A 345 27.77 -48.60 11.91
C ALA A 345 26.79 -49.78 11.91
N ALA A 346 27.25 -51.00 11.58
CA ALA A 346 26.41 -52.19 11.60
C ALA A 346 25.94 -52.57 13.02
N ASP A 347 26.78 -52.34 14.03
CA ASP A 347 26.41 -52.53 15.44
C ASP A 347 25.38 -51.48 15.89
N VAL A 348 25.57 -50.20 15.52
CA VAL A 348 24.63 -49.11 15.81
C VAL A 348 23.29 -49.32 15.10
N GLN A 349 23.29 -49.75 13.83
CA GLN A 349 22.09 -50.05 13.05
C GLN A 349 21.26 -51.14 13.75
N ARG A 350 21.88 -52.22 14.22
CA ARG A 350 21.19 -53.30 14.96
C ARG A 350 20.53 -52.78 16.24
N GLN A 351 21.20 -51.90 16.97
CA GLN A 351 20.66 -51.28 18.19
C GLN A 351 19.43 -50.41 17.88
N VAL A 352 19.52 -49.53 16.88
CA VAL A 352 18.40 -48.63 16.51
C VAL A 352 17.21 -49.41 15.92
N CYS A 353 17.47 -50.49 15.16
CA CYS A 353 16.42 -51.36 14.64
C CYS A 353 15.68 -52.14 15.73
N ALA A 354 16.35 -52.49 16.83
CA ALA A 354 15.71 -53.12 17.97
C ALA A 354 14.71 -52.15 18.64
N GLU A 355 15.12 -50.90 18.85
CA GLU A 355 14.26 -49.82 19.38
C GLU A 355 13.07 -49.50 18.46
N ALA A 356 13.26 -49.54 17.13
CA ALA A 356 12.19 -49.31 16.16
C ALA A 356 11.05 -50.35 16.22
N ARG A 357 11.36 -51.58 16.69
CA ARG A 357 10.41 -52.72 16.76
C ARG A 357 9.58 -52.77 18.05
N ILE A 358 9.99 -52.07 19.10
CA ILE A 358 9.27 -52.07 20.40
C ILE A 358 8.12 -51.06 20.31
N GLY A 359 6.94 -51.53 19.90
CA GLY A 359 5.81 -50.67 19.52
C GLY A 359 4.85 -50.28 20.66
N GLN A 360 4.67 -48.97 20.87
CA GLN A 360 3.42 -48.33 21.33
C GLN A 360 3.22 -46.97 20.63
N SER A 361 1.98 -46.49 20.54
CA SER A 361 1.58 -45.31 19.73
C SER A 361 2.17 -43.97 20.22
N SER A 362 2.50 -43.85 21.52
CA SER A 362 3.21 -42.68 22.08
C SER A 362 4.72 -42.69 21.78
N ALA A 363 5.28 -43.81 21.31
CA ALA A 363 6.71 -44.01 21.13
C ALA A 363 7.30 -43.36 19.86
N GLY A 364 6.48 -42.75 18.98
CA GLY A 364 6.97 -42.15 17.74
C GLY A 364 7.92 -40.97 17.97
N MET A 365 7.57 -40.08 18.89
CA MET A 365 8.40 -38.92 19.23
C MET A 365 9.59 -39.30 20.10
N ASP A 366 9.43 -40.30 20.96
CA ASP A 366 10.53 -40.87 21.75
C ASP A 366 11.54 -41.59 20.84
N PHE A 367 11.07 -42.29 19.81
CA PHE A 367 11.94 -42.87 18.79
C PHE A 367 12.76 -41.81 18.03
N LEU A 368 12.16 -40.67 17.67
CA LEU A 368 12.92 -39.56 17.07
C LEU A 368 14.00 -39.00 18.02
N ARG A 369 13.73 -38.94 19.33
CA ARG A 369 14.72 -38.55 20.34
C ARG A 369 15.87 -39.55 20.43
N VAL A 370 15.55 -40.85 20.49
CA VAL A 370 16.55 -41.93 20.49
C VAL A 370 17.43 -41.84 19.24
N LEU A 371 16.84 -41.66 18.06
CA LEU A 371 17.58 -41.51 16.81
C LEU A 371 18.52 -40.28 16.82
N LEU A 372 18.07 -39.15 17.38
CA LEU A 372 18.90 -37.95 17.53
C LEU A 372 20.04 -38.13 18.54
N GLU A 373 19.83 -38.87 19.63
CA GLU A 373 20.88 -39.22 20.59
C GLU A 373 21.91 -40.20 20.01
N CYS A 374 21.44 -41.17 19.22
CA CYS A 374 22.30 -42.08 18.46
C CYS A 374 23.19 -41.30 17.48
N TRP A 375 22.63 -40.32 16.75
CA TRP A 375 23.43 -39.45 15.89
C TRP A 375 24.50 -38.67 16.67
N LYS A 376 24.13 -38.04 17.80
CA LYS A 376 25.10 -37.30 18.63
C LYS A 376 26.24 -38.19 19.10
N SER A 377 25.92 -39.42 19.52
CA SER A 377 26.91 -40.39 19.98
C SER A 377 27.82 -40.86 18.86
N TRP A 378 27.26 -41.13 17.67
CA TRP A 378 27.99 -41.45 16.45
C TRP A 378 28.94 -40.31 16.02
N GLU A 379 28.44 -39.08 15.98
CA GLU A 379 29.20 -37.90 15.61
C GLU A 379 30.37 -37.66 16.57
N MET A 380 30.14 -37.78 17.89
CA MET A 380 31.22 -37.67 18.87
C MET A 380 32.27 -38.78 18.71
N ALA A 381 31.86 -40.03 18.50
CA ALA A 381 32.77 -41.17 18.32
C ALA A 381 33.64 -41.03 17.07
N THR A 382 33.03 -40.67 15.94
CA THR A 382 33.72 -40.52 14.66
C THR A 382 34.61 -39.28 14.61
N ASN A 383 34.20 -38.17 15.24
CA ASN A 383 35.05 -36.99 15.39
C ASN A 383 36.26 -37.26 16.30
N ARG A 384 36.10 -38.04 17.38
CA ARG A 384 37.25 -38.48 18.20
C ARG A 384 38.25 -39.26 17.35
N LEU A 385 37.79 -40.24 16.58
CA LEU A 385 38.66 -41.00 15.68
C LEU A 385 39.34 -40.09 14.63
N ALA A 386 38.57 -39.23 13.95
CA ALA A 386 39.09 -38.30 12.94
C ALA A 386 40.15 -37.34 13.51
N SER A 387 40.00 -36.90 14.78
CA SER A 387 41.00 -36.05 15.44
C SER A 387 42.32 -36.76 15.73
N VAL A 388 42.31 -38.07 16.01
CA VAL A 388 43.53 -38.87 16.23
C VAL A 388 44.36 -38.98 14.95
N ILE A 389 43.71 -39.08 13.78
CA ILE A 389 44.38 -39.21 12.47
C ILE A 389 44.25 -37.97 11.59
N LEU A 390 44.04 -36.80 12.20
CA LEU A 390 43.82 -35.52 11.51
C LEU A 390 44.89 -35.21 10.44
N THR A 391 46.15 -35.53 10.75
CA THR A 391 47.27 -35.29 9.84
C THR A 391 47.22 -36.20 8.61
N ALA A 392 46.79 -37.46 8.78
CA ALA A 392 46.59 -38.39 7.66
C ALA A 392 45.40 -37.97 6.80
N ASP A 393 44.27 -37.62 7.43
CA ASP A 393 43.05 -37.14 6.75
C ASP A 393 43.34 -35.89 5.90
N ARG A 394 44.10 -34.93 6.44
CA ARG A 394 44.53 -33.73 5.68
C ARG A 394 45.42 -34.06 4.48
N ILE A 395 46.33 -35.02 4.61
CA ILE A 395 47.20 -35.43 3.49
C ILE A 395 46.33 -36.07 2.40
N CYS A 396 45.45 -37.00 2.75
CA CYS A 396 44.55 -37.68 1.82
C CYS A 396 43.62 -36.69 1.07
N VAL A 397 43.08 -35.69 1.76
CA VAL A 397 42.18 -34.68 1.17
C VAL A 397 42.93 -33.69 0.25
N THR A 398 44.21 -33.40 0.50
CA THR A 398 44.97 -32.40 -0.27
C THR A 398 45.71 -32.94 -1.49
N THR A 399 45.97 -34.25 -1.57
CA THR A 399 46.71 -34.86 -2.69
C THR A 399 45.80 -35.43 -3.77
N ALA A 400 45.88 -34.88 -4.99
CA ALA A 400 45.04 -35.22 -6.16
C ALA A 400 45.15 -36.66 -6.71
N ARG A 401 46.00 -37.52 -6.14
CA ARG A 401 46.18 -38.93 -6.58
C ARG A 401 45.42 -39.94 -5.71
N ALA A 402 44.93 -39.53 -4.55
CA ALA A 402 44.01 -40.33 -3.75
C ALA A 402 42.65 -40.31 -4.45
N GLN A 403 42.17 -41.44 -4.97
CA GLN A 403 40.80 -41.60 -5.48
C GLN A 403 39.74 -41.52 -4.36
N SER A 404 39.93 -40.67 -3.34
CA SER A 404 39.03 -40.54 -2.21
C SER A 404 38.73 -39.07 -1.93
N PRO A 405 37.60 -38.56 -2.43
CA PRO A 405 37.30 -37.12 -2.41
C PRO A 405 36.68 -36.63 -1.08
N ALA A 406 36.37 -37.50 -0.12
CA ALA A 406 35.63 -37.13 1.09
C ALA A 406 36.50 -37.23 2.36
N SER A 407 36.44 -36.21 3.22
CA SER A 407 37.04 -36.26 4.56
C SER A 407 36.42 -37.39 5.37
N LEU A 408 37.13 -37.88 6.40
CA LEU A 408 36.57 -38.91 7.29
C LEU A 408 35.25 -38.49 7.96
N THR A 409 35.07 -37.20 8.22
CA THR A 409 33.81 -36.64 8.75
C THR A 409 32.66 -36.70 7.74
N GLN A 410 32.93 -36.44 6.46
CA GLN A 410 31.95 -36.58 5.37
C GLN A 410 31.62 -38.06 5.10
N TYR A 411 32.62 -38.93 5.17
CA TYR A 411 32.44 -40.37 5.07
C TYR A 411 31.56 -40.90 6.22
N ALA A 412 31.84 -40.50 7.47
CA ALA A 412 31.02 -40.87 8.63
C ALA A 412 29.55 -40.43 8.51
N ALA A 413 29.29 -39.24 7.95
CA ALA A 413 27.93 -38.79 7.67
C ALA A 413 27.25 -39.61 6.56
N THR A 414 27.99 -40.00 5.52
CA THR A 414 27.50 -40.83 4.41
C THR A 414 27.15 -42.24 4.89
N VAL A 415 28.02 -42.86 5.70
CA VAL A 415 27.77 -44.17 6.31
C VAL A 415 26.54 -44.14 7.20
N PHE A 416 26.36 -43.11 8.03
CA PHE A 416 25.16 -43.01 8.86
C PHE A 416 23.88 -42.86 8.01
N LYS A 417 23.95 -42.04 6.95
CA LYS A 417 22.84 -41.85 6.01
C LYS A 417 22.43 -43.16 5.34
N GLU A 418 23.38 -43.87 4.73
CA GLU A 418 23.11 -45.03 3.87
C GLU A 418 22.89 -46.32 4.67
N SER A 419 23.60 -46.51 5.79
CA SER A 419 23.52 -47.74 6.57
C SER A 419 22.46 -47.69 7.68
N ILE A 420 22.17 -46.52 8.26
CA ILE A 420 21.26 -46.41 9.41
C ILE A 420 19.96 -45.71 9.00
N LEU A 421 20.05 -44.53 8.41
CA LEU A 421 18.87 -43.70 8.12
C LEU A 421 18.04 -44.18 6.92
N ALA A 422 18.68 -44.82 5.93
CA ALA A 422 18.03 -45.40 4.77
C ALA A 422 17.42 -46.80 5.04
N GLU A 423 17.61 -47.35 6.24
CA GLU A 423 17.01 -48.62 6.63
C GLU A 423 15.48 -48.49 6.71
N GLN A 424 14.77 -49.39 6.03
CA GLN A 424 13.33 -49.29 5.81
C GLN A 424 12.53 -49.14 7.11
N SER A 425 12.84 -49.95 8.13
CA SER A 425 12.12 -49.92 9.42
C SER A 425 12.25 -48.58 10.17
N ILE A 426 13.42 -47.95 10.08
CA ILE A 426 13.71 -46.65 10.70
C ILE A 426 13.00 -45.53 9.94
N GLN A 427 13.01 -45.59 8.61
CA GLN A 427 12.35 -44.61 7.74
C GLN A 427 10.81 -44.65 7.89
N GLU A 428 10.21 -45.84 7.95
CA GLU A 428 8.76 -46.01 8.15
C GLU A 428 8.32 -45.45 9.51
N LYS A 429 9.05 -45.77 10.58
CA LYS A 429 8.71 -45.32 11.93
C LYS A 429 8.85 -43.82 12.11
N SER A 430 9.94 -43.23 11.60
CA SER A 430 10.17 -41.78 11.63
C SER A 430 9.18 -41.00 10.76
N SER A 431 8.82 -41.52 9.59
CA SER A 431 7.78 -40.93 8.72
C SER A 431 6.39 -41.01 9.36
N SER A 432 6.05 -42.13 9.98
CA SER A 432 4.79 -42.29 10.72
C SER A 432 4.67 -41.31 11.89
N ALA A 433 5.75 -41.07 12.63
CA ALA A 433 5.78 -40.11 13.73
C ALA A 433 5.51 -38.67 13.24
N LEU A 434 6.14 -38.28 12.13
CA LEU A 434 5.92 -36.98 11.51
C LEU A 434 4.47 -36.83 11.01
N GLY A 435 3.93 -37.85 10.34
CA GLY A 435 2.56 -37.84 9.82
C GLY A 435 1.50 -37.78 10.93
N GLN A 436 1.69 -38.52 12.03
CA GLN A 436 0.77 -38.48 13.16
C GLN A 436 0.77 -37.11 13.83
N TRP A 437 1.95 -36.54 14.10
CA TRP A 437 2.05 -35.19 14.65
C TRP A 437 1.40 -34.14 13.75
N LEU A 438 1.60 -34.23 12.43
CA LEU A 438 0.98 -33.31 11.46
C LEU A 438 -0.56 -33.36 11.55
N ARG A 439 -1.15 -34.55 11.59
CA ARG A 439 -2.60 -34.71 11.72
C ARG A 439 -3.13 -34.16 13.05
N GLU A 440 -2.46 -34.44 14.16
CA GLU A 440 -2.85 -33.93 15.49
C GLU A 440 -2.78 -32.40 15.56
N GLN A 441 -1.73 -31.80 14.99
CA GLN A 441 -1.59 -30.34 14.87
C GLN A 441 -2.70 -29.71 14.02
N LEU A 442 -2.98 -30.30 12.86
CA LEU A 442 -3.97 -29.78 11.92
C LEU A 442 -5.40 -29.90 12.49
N HIS A 443 -5.72 -30.99 13.19
CA HIS A 443 -6.99 -31.14 13.89
C HIS A 443 -7.15 -30.16 15.06
N HIS A 444 -6.10 -29.88 15.83
CA HIS A 444 -6.14 -28.85 16.87
C HIS A 444 -6.40 -27.46 16.28
N ALA A 445 -5.77 -27.15 15.14
CA ALA A 445 -5.89 -25.85 14.47
C ALA A 445 -7.25 -25.62 13.76
N ASP A 446 -8.07 -26.66 13.58
CA ASP A 446 -9.42 -26.60 13.02
C ASP A 446 -10.54 -26.59 14.08
N SER A 447 -10.21 -26.74 15.37
CA SER A 447 -11.19 -26.66 16.45
C SER A 447 -11.79 -25.24 16.58
N GLN A 448 -13.10 -25.14 16.85
CA GLN A 448 -13.84 -23.87 16.92
C GLN A 448 -13.33 -22.89 18.00
N HIS A 449 -12.52 -23.40 18.94
CA HIS A 449 -11.80 -22.63 19.95
C HIS A 449 -10.35 -23.13 20.01
N PRO A 450 -9.42 -22.52 19.24
CA PRO A 450 -8.01 -22.84 19.39
C PRO A 450 -7.56 -22.31 20.76
N GLY A 451 -7.52 -23.18 21.75
CA GLY A 451 -6.83 -22.91 23.01
C GLY A 451 -5.32 -22.74 22.76
N PRO A 452 -4.54 -22.30 23.76
CA PRO A 452 -3.09 -22.33 23.66
C PRO A 452 -2.64 -23.73 23.22
N VAL A 453 -1.75 -23.78 22.22
CA VAL A 453 -1.14 -25.04 21.78
C VAL A 453 -0.64 -25.74 23.03
N SER A 454 -1.10 -26.98 23.26
CA SER A 454 -0.68 -27.73 24.45
C SER A 454 0.84 -27.75 24.50
N GLU A 455 1.43 -27.55 25.69
CA GLU A 455 2.88 -27.60 25.89
C GLU A 455 3.50 -28.84 25.23
N LEU A 456 2.75 -29.95 25.21
CA LEU A 456 3.11 -31.20 24.57
C LEU A 456 3.31 -31.07 23.05
N LEU A 457 2.42 -30.38 22.34
CA LEU A 457 2.53 -30.13 20.90
C LEU A 457 3.71 -29.18 20.58
N GLN A 458 4.00 -28.21 21.45
CA GLN A 458 5.17 -27.31 21.34
C GLN A 458 6.50 -28.07 21.51
N ILE A 459 6.56 -28.96 22.52
CA ILE A 459 7.72 -29.83 22.75
C ILE A 459 7.94 -30.76 21.56
N GLN A 460 6.86 -31.34 21.02
CA GLN A 460 6.93 -32.19 19.84
C GLN A 460 7.40 -31.42 18.60
N GLN A 461 6.94 -30.18 18.39
CA GLN A 461 7.37 -29.33 17.29
C GLN A 461 8.88 -29.06 17.31
N ASN A 462 9.47 -28.87 18.50
CA ASN A 462 10.91 -28.71 18.67
C ASN A 462 11.70 -29.99 18.34
N VAL A 463 11.18 -31.15 18.71
CA VAL A 463 11.80 -32.44 18.36
C VAL A 463 11.79 -32.63 16.84
N ILE A 464 10.68 -32.32 16.18
CA ILE A 464 10.56 -32.44 14.72
C ILE A 464 11.48 -31.44 14.02
N ARG A 465 11.58 -30.19 14.49
CA ARG A 465 12.55 -29.21 13.97
C ARG A 465 13.99 -29.73 14.10
N THR A 466 14.32 -30.34 15.23
CA THR A 466 15.67 -30.91 15.44
C THR A 466 15.92 -32.07 14.47
N PHE A 467 14.92 -32.93 14.27
CA PHE A 467 14.97 -34.04 13.32
C PHE A 467 15.07 -33.58 11.85
N THR A 468 14.29 -32.59 11.42
CA THR A 468 14.35 -32.05 10.06
C THR A 468 15.69 -31.38 9.78
N THR A 469 16.24 -30.65 10.75
CA THR A 469 17.59 -30.05 10.68
C THR A 469 18.65 -31.15 10.53
N PHE A 470 18.53 -32.22 11.31
CA PHE A 470 19.40 -33.39 11.22
C PHE A 470 19.30 -34.09 9.85
N ALA A 471 18.09 -34.32 9.35
CA ALA A 471 17.89 -34.94 8.03
C ALA A 471 18.40 -34.06 6.88
N LEU A 472 18.33 -32.72 7.02
CA LEU A 472 18.91 -31.77 6.07
C LEU A 472 20.44 -31.84 6.06
N ARG A 473 21.07 -31.91 7.23
CA ARG A 473 22.53 -32.04 7.37
C ARG A 473 23.07 -33.29 6.67
N LEU A 474 22.32 -34.39 6.71
CA LEU A 474 22.68 -35.65 6.04
C LEU A 474 22.22 -35.74 4.58
N SER A 475 21.63 -34.68 4.01
CA SER A 475 21.05 -34.73 2.67
C SER A 475 20.05 -35.89 2.48
N ALA A 476 19.26 -36.18 3.52
CA ALA A 476 18.27 -37.26 3.60
C ALA A 476 16.83 -36.75 3.87
N ALA A 477 16.62 -35.44 3.87
CA ALA A 477 15.33 -34.82 4.22
C ALA A 477 14.20 -35.04 3.18
N GLN A 478 14.52 -35.48 1.95
CA GLN A 478 13.56 -35.46 0.83
C GLN A 478 12.27 -36.28 1.06
N PRO A 479 12.31 -37.52 1.60
CA PRO A 479 11.09 -38.28 1.88
C PRO A 479 10.18 -37.61 2.91
N TYR A 480 10.78 -36.99 3.94
CA TYR A 480 10.06 -36.28 4.99
C TYR A 480 9.46 -34.96 4.48
N ILE A 481 10.17 -34.26 3.59
CA ILE A 481 9.65 -33.08 2.88
C ILE A 481 8.44 -33.47 2.03
N ALA A 482 8.54 -34.55 1.25
CA ALA A 482 7.42 -35.01 0.40
C ALA A 482 6.17 -35.35 1.23
N LEU A 483 6.34 -36.05 2.35
CA LEU A 483 5.24 -36.38 3.27
C LEU A 483 4.63 -35.11 3.89
N TYR A 484 5.46 -34.16 4.35
CA TYR A 484 4.98 -32.88 4.88
C TYR A 484 4.13 -32.12 3.85
N VAL A 485 4.60 -32.06 2.61
CA VAL A 485 3.93 -31.36 1.51
C VAL A 485 2.58 -32.01 1.21
N SER A 486 2.53 -33.34 1.08
CA SER A 486 1.30 -34.06 0.73
C SER A 486 0.23 -33.96 1.82
N GLU A 487 0.57 -34.30 3.07
CA GLU A 487 -0.39 -34.33 4.19
C GLU A 487 -0.92 -32.93 4.52
N THR A 488 -0.05 -31.92 4.48
CA THR A 488 -0.45 -30.51 4.72
C THR A 488 -1.41 -30.04 3.63
N ALA A 489 -1.10 -30.32 2.35
CA ALA A 489 -1.95 -29.87 1.25
C ALA A 489 -3.31 -30.59 1.23
N GLU A 490 -3.34 -31.90 1.50
CA GLU A 490 -4.58 -32.69 1.52
C GLU A 490 -5.52 -32.23 2.63
N SER A 491 -5.01 -32.09 3.86
CA SER A 491 -5.81 -31.64 5.01
C SER A 491 -6.39 -30.23 4.80
N ILE A 492 -5.58 -29.28 4.33
CA ILE A 492 -6.07 -27.91 4.09
C ILE A 492 -7.09 -27.91 2.95
N THR A 493 -6.88 -28.69 1.89
CA THR A 493 -7.83 -28.77 0.77
C THR A 493 -9.18 -29.35 1.23
N ALA A 494 -9.17 -30.37 2.10
CA ALA A 494 -10.39 -30.93 2.69
C ALA A 494 -11.12 -29.88 3.55
N ALA A 495 -10.40 -29.22 4.47
CA ALA A 495 -10.93 -28.17 5.34
C ALA A 495 -11.46 -26.95 4.55
N ALA A 496 -10.80 -26.61 3.44
CA ALA A 496 -11.25 -25.55 2.53
C ALA A 496 -12.54 -25.94 1.80
N THR A 497 -12.66 -27.20 1.38
CA THR A 497 -13.84 -27.70 0.65
C THR A 497 -15.08 -27.65 1.53
N GLU A 498 -14.98 -28.02 2.80
CA GLU A 498 -16.09 -27.94 3.76
C GLU A 498 -16.56 -26.48 3.98
N ARG A 499 -15.61 -25.56 4.20
CA ARG A 499 -15.91 -24.14 4.40
C ARG A 499 -16.45 -23.48 3.13
N HIS A 500 -15.94 -23.86 1.97
CA HIS A 500 -16.47 -23.45 0.67
C HIS A 500 -17.93 -23.88 0.50
N ALA A 501 -18.27 -25.14 0.82
CA ALA A 501 -19.65 -25.64 0.74
C ALA A 501 -20.60 -24.82 1.63
N ARG A 502 -20.13 -24.40 2.82
CA ARG A 502 -20.89 -23.50 3.71
C ARG A 502 -21.12 -22.12 3.08
N ALA A 503 -20.09 -21.53 2.48
CA ALA A 503 -20.19 -20.22 1.81
C ALA A 503 -21.08 -20.25 0.54
N MET A 504 -21.13 -21.40 -0.14
CA MET A 504 -21.91 -21.62 -1.35
C MET A 504 -23.33 -22.15 -1.12
N SER A 505 -23.74 -22.35 0.14
CA SER A 505 -25.10 -22.77 0.49
C SER A 505 -26.17 -21.79 -0.02
N THR A 506 -27.43 -22.24 -0.03
CA THR A 506 -28.58 -21.44 -0.49
C THR A 506 -28.90 -20.26 0.42
N ASP A 507 -28.62 -20.39 1.71
CA ASP A 507 -28.77 -19.32 2.71
C ASP A 507 -27.50 -19.26 3.59
N PRO A 508 -26.40 -18.70 3.06
CA PRO A 508 -25.15 -18.61 3.80
C PRO A 508 -25.26 -17.55 4.90
N PRO A 509 -24.63 -17.74 6.07
CA PRO A 509 -24.55 -16.69 7.08
C PRO A 509 -23.88 -15.44 6.50
N LYS A 510 -24.31 -14.25 6.93
CA LYS A 510 -23.78 -12.98 6.42
C LYS A 510 -22.25 -12.93 6.54
N GLY A 511 -21.57 -12.71 5.42
CA GLY A 511 -20.11 -12.60 5.39
C GLY A 511 -19.40 -13.94 5.19
N ALA A 512 -20.11 -15.07 5.04
CA ALA A 512 -19.50 -16.39 4.91
C ALA A 512 -18.48 -16.49 3.76
N ALA A 513 -18.75 -15.80 2.64
CA ALA A 513 -17.83 -15.79 1.51
C ALA A 513 -16.56 -14.98 1.83
N THR A 514 -16.70 -13.82 2.47
CA THR A 514 -15.55 -13.03 2.93
C THR A 514 -14.75 -13.71 4.05
N ASP A 515 -15.42 -14.46 4.94
CA ASP A 515 -14.80 -15.22 6.01
C ASP A 515 -14.01 -16.41 5.48
N PHE A 516 -14.52 -17.10 4.45
CA PHE A 516 -13.79 -18.15 3.76
C PHE A 516 -12.48 -17.64 3.14
N VAL A 517 -12.52 -16.48 2.47
CA VAL A 517 -11.33 -15.83 1.88
C VAL A 517 -10.34 -15.40 2.98
N ARG A 518 -10.83 -14.90 4.12
CA ARG A 518 -10.01 -14.57 5.29
C ARG A 518 -9.30 -15.81 5.81
N TRP A 519 -10.05 -16.89 6.07
CA TRP A 519 -9.51 -18.16 6.55
C TRP A 519 -8.43 -18.72 5.61
N CYS A 520 -8.64 -18.67 4.29
CA CYS A 520 -7.63 -19.12 3.32
C CYS A 520 -6.33 -18.32 3.47
N THR A 521 -6.42 -16.99 3.63
CA THR A 521 -5.25 -16.12 3.78
C THR A 521 -4.50 -16.42 5.08
N GLU A 522 -5.22 -16.52 6.20
CA GLU A 522 -4.66 -16.78 7.53
C GLU A 522 -4.01 -18.17 7.58
N LYS A 523 -4.67 -19.20 7.02
CA LYS A 523 -4.10 -20.55 6.95
C LYS A 523 -2.85 -20.64 6.08
N MET A 524 -2.80 -19.92 4.96
CA MET A 524 -1.59 -19.85 4.15
C MET A 524 -0.43 -19.20 4.91
N GLN A 525 -0.69 -18.14 5.69
CA GLN A 525 0.33 -17.50 6.53
C GLN A 525 0.79 -18.39 7.68
N GLU A 526 -0.14 -19.08 8.36
CA GLU A 526 0.16 -20.05 9.42
C GLU A 526 1.10 -21.17 8.91
N VAL A 527 0.77 -21.74 7.74
CA VAL A 527 1.55 -22.82 7.13
C VAL A 527 2.89 -22.33 6.63
N GLN A 528 2.96 -21.11 6.10
CA GLN A 528 4.23 -20.48 5.73
C GLN A 528 5.14 -20.34 6.94
N GLY A 529 4.65 -19.74 8.04
CA GLY A 529 5.43 -19.57 9.28
C GLY A 529 5.88 -20.91 9.87
N ARG A 530 5.02 -21.93 9.85
CA ARG A 530 5.37 -23.29 10.28
C ARG A 530 6.44 -23.92 9.38
N THR A 531 6.34 -23.77 8.06
CA THR A 531 7.33 -24.30 7.11
C THR A 531 8.68 -23.61 7.30
N GLU A 532 8.65 -22.29 7.50
CA GLU A 532 9.84 -21.51 7.82
C GLU A 532 10.48 -22.06 9.09
N PHE A 533 9.74 -22.17 10.21
CA PHE A 533 10.25 -22.69 11.47
C PHE A 533 10.86 -24.10 11.38
N LEU A 534 10.23 -25.03 10.67
CA LEU A 534 10.66 -26.44 10.61
C LEU A 534 11.89 -26.66 9.71
N PHE A 535 12.12 -25.82 8.70
CA PHE A 535 13.18 -26.03 7.70
C PHE A 535 14.21 -24.86 7.66
N GLN A 536 14.39 -24.14 8.78
CA GLN A 536 15.40 -23.10 8.92
C GLN A 536 16.84 -23.65 8.88
N PRO A 537 17.83 -22.84 8.44
CA PRO A 537 19.24 -23.19 8.51
C PRO A 537 19.75 -22.91 9.93
N SER A 538 19.74 -23.90 10.81
CA SER A 538 20.23 -23.76 12.19
C SER A 538 21.58 -24.43 12.44
N ALA A 539 22.08 -25.21 11.48
CA ALA A 539 23.27 -26.04 11.66
C ALA A 539 24.42 -25.57 10.76
N VAL A 540 25.61 -25.45 11.38
CA VAL A 540 26.89 -25.26 10.70
C VAL A 540 27.54 -26.64 10.60
N ASN A 541 27.99 -27.01 9.40
CA ASN A 541 28.77 -28.21 9.17
C ASN A 541 30.14 -28.13 9.85
N PRO A 542 30.82 -29.25 10.12
CA PRO A 542 32.13 -29.26 10.78
C PRO A 542 33.23 -28.50 9.99
N ASP A 543 33.01 -28.26 8.70
CA ASP A 543 33.87 -27.51 7.79
C ASP A 543 33.59 -25.99 7.79
N GLY A 544 32.62 -25.52 8.60
CA GLY A 544 32.20 -24.12 8.67
C GLY A 544 31.13 -23.71 7.65
N SER A 545 30.66 -24.63 6.77
CA SER A 545 29.60 -24.33 5.81
C SER A 545 28.21 -24.36 6.47
N VAL A 546 27.32 -23.45 6.08
CA VAL A 546 25.93 -23.40 6.61
C VAL A 546 25.07 -24.40 5.83
N VAL A 547 24.29 -25.23 6.53
CA VAL A 547 23.31 -26.12 5.88
C VAL A 547 22.30 -25.27 5.10
N PRO A 548 22.13 -25.46 3.78
CA PRO A 548 21.20 -24.66 2.99
C PRO A 548 19.77 -24.83 3.49
N SER A 549 19.07 -23.72 3.73
CA SER A 549 17.64 -23.78 4.07
C SER A 549 16.83 -24.28 2.88
N LYS A 550 15.99 -25.28 3.12
CA LYS A 550 14.97 -25.72 2.16
C LYS A 550 13.59 -25.09 2.40
N ALA A 551 13.41 -24.28 3.45
CA ALA A 551 12.11 -23.71 3.81
C ALA A 551 11.39 -23.01 2.64
N LYS A 552 12.11 -22.18 1.87
CA LYS A 552 11.56 -21.48 0.69
C LYS A 552 11.14 -22.45 -0.41
N GLU A 553 11.90 -23.53 -0.62
CA GLU A 553 11.60 -24.57 -1.61
C GLU A 553 10.38 -25.39 -1.20
N VAL A 554 10.32 -25.81 0.07
CA VAL A 554 9.18 -26.57 0.62
C VAL A 554 7.90 -25.74 0.57
N TRP A 555 7.96 -24.48 1.02
CA TRP A 555 6.81 -23.58 0.94
C TRP A 555 6.34 -23.38 -0.50
N LYS A 556 7.27 -23.25 -1.46
CA LYS A 556 6.92 -23.14 -2.88
C LYS A 556 6.14 -24.36 -3.37
N GLN A 557 6.52 -25.57 -2.96
CA GLN A 557 5.80 -26.80 -3.32
C GLN A 557 4.40 -26.85 -2.69
N VAL A 558 4.27 -26.56 -1.39
CA VAL A 558 2.96 -26.51 -0.71
C VAL A 558 2.07 -25.45 -1.34
N LYS A 559 2.59 -24.24 -1.53
CA LYS A 559 1.87 -23.11 -2.12
C LYS A 559 1.37 -23.45 -3.52
N GLN A 560 2.16 -24.12 -4.35
CA GLN A 560 1.75 -24.51 -5.69
C GLN A 560 0.53 -25.45 -5.69
N ILE A 561 0.45 -26.39 -4.75
CA ILE A 561 -0.69 -27.31 -4.62
C ILE A 561 -1.93 -26.57 -4.08
N LEU A 562 -1.76 -25.73 -3.05
CA LEU A 562 -2.84 -24.93 -2.48
C LEU A 562 -3.39 -23.89 -3.46
N ASP A 563 -2.51 -23.22 -4.21
CA ASP A 563 -2.91 -22.28 -5.26
C ASP A 563 -3.81 -22.98 -6.30
N ALA A 564 -3.45 -24.19 -6.75
CA ALA A 564 -4.23 -24.94 -7.73
C ALA A 564 -5.57 -25.47 -7.17
N ASN A 565 -5.54 -26.12 -6.00
CA ASN A 565 -6.69 -26.84 -5.47
C ASN A 565 -7.65 -25.94 -4.68
N VAL A 566 -7.14 -24.92 -3.99
CA VAL A 566 -7.96 -24.02 -3.15
C VAL A 566 -8.22 -22.71 -3.87
N VAL A 567 -7.19 -22.01 -4.33
CA VAL A 567 -7.38 -20.65 -4.86
C VAL A 567 -8.00 -20.68 -6.26
N GLU A 568 -7.41 -21.43 -7.20
CA GLU A 568 -7.90 -21.50 -8.59
C GLU A 568 -9.25 -22.21 -8.73
N THR A 569 -9.58 -23.12 -7.80
CA THR A 569 -10.81 -23.90 -7.85
C THR A 569 -11.90 -23.33 -6.95
N LEU A 570 -11.65 -23.19 -5.64
CA LEU A 570 -12.67 -22.82 -4.65
C LEU A 570 -12.82 -21.29 -4.50
N VAL A 571 -11.72 -20.54 -4.38
CA VAL A 571 -11.79 -19.07 -4.20
C VAL A 571 -12.36 -18.38 -5.44
N VAL A 572 -12.01 -18.86 -6.64
CA VAL A 572 -12.58 -18.36 -7.90
C VAL A 572 -14.11 -18.52 -7.94
N GLN A 573 -14.65 -19.65 -7.48
CA GLN A 573 -16.10 -19.88 -7.45
C GLN A 573 -16.84 -18.96 -6.47
N VAL A 574 -16.21 -18.62 -5.34
CA VAL A 574 -16.79 -17.75 -4.29
C VAL A 574 -16.54 -16.26 -4.57
N ALA A 575 -15.64 -15.91 -5.48
CA ALA A 575 -15.17 -14.54 -5.71
C ALA A 575 -16.30 -13.53 -5.93
N GLY A 576 -17.32 -13.87 -6.72
CA GLY A 576 -18.47 -12.99 -6.97
C GLY A 576 -19.27 -12.66 -5.70
N ARG A 577 -19.55 -13.67 -4.87
CA ARG A 577 -20.27 -13.50 -3.59
C ARG A 577 -19.41 -12.74 -2.58
N ALA A 578 -18.14 -13.10 -2.44
CA ALA A 578 -17.21 -12.44 -1.51
C ALA A 578 -17.01 -10.97 -1.86
N LEU A 579 -16.89 -10.65 -3.16
CA LEU A 579 -16.79 -9.26 -3.61
C LEU A 579 -18.06 -8.49 -3.28
N THR A 580 -19.22 -9.06 -3.56
CA THR A 580 -20.52 -8.44 -3.28
C THR A 580 -20.72 -8.16 -1.78
N GLU A 581 -20.44 -9.15 -0.93
CA GLU A 581 -20.48 -8.99 0.53
C GLU A 581 -19.52 -7.89 1.03
N ALA A 582 -18.29 -7.86 0.50
CA ALA A 582 -17.30 -6.87 0.88
C ALA A 582 -17.67 -5.45 0.44
N MET A 583 -18.25 -5.29 -0.75
CA MET A 583 -18.74 -4.01 -1.27
C MET A 583 -19.92 -3.48 -0.45
N TYR A 584 -20.91 -4.33 -0.13
CA TYR A 584 -22.04 -3.92 0.71
C TYR A 584 -21.64 -3.59 2.16
N ALA A 585 -20.67 -4.32 2.71
CA ALA A 585 -20.14 -4.08 4.05
C ALA A 585 -19.11 -2.93 4.10
N SER A 586 -18.80 -2.28 2.97
CA SER A 586 -17.73 -1.29 2.84
C SER A 586 -16.37 -1.78 3.38
N ASN A 587 -16.10 -3.08 3.27
CA ASN A 587 -14.93 -3.72 3.86
C ASN A 587 -13.77 -3.77 2.87
N VAL A 588 -12.99 -2.68 2.84
CA VAL A 588 -11.81 -2.53 1.99
C VAL A 588 -10.77 -3.64 2.22
N ALA A 589 -10.57 -4.07 3.47
CA ALA A 589 -9.60 -5.11 3.79
C ALA A 589 -10.00 -6.48 3.19
N ALA A 590 -11.30 -6.79 3.13
CA ALA A 590 -11.79 -8.00 2.49
C ALA A 590 -11.59 -7.98 0.97
N LEU A 591 -11.84 -6.83 0.32
CA LEU A 591 -11.56 -6.63 -1.10
C LEU A 591 -10.07 -6.80 -1.40
N LYS A 592 -9.20 -6.24 -0.55
CA LYS A 592 -7.75 -6.36 -0.68
C LYS A 592 -7.27 -7.80 -0.58
N ARG A 593 -7.75 -8.57 0.40
CA ARG A 593 -7.45 -10.01 0.52
C ARG A 593 -7.86 -10.79 -0.72
N LEU A 594 -9.09 -10.58 -1.21
CA LEU A 594 -9.59 -11.24 -2.42
C LEU A 594 -8.76 -10.88 -3.65
N TYR A 595 -8.44 -9.60 -3.83
CA TYR A 595 -7.60 -9.12 -4.93
C TYR A 595 -6.19 -9.73 -4.90
N THR A 596 -5.54 -9.75 -3.73
CA THR A 596 -4.19 -10.30 -3.57
C THR A 596 -4.15 -11.80 -3.87
N LEU A 597 -5.12 -12.58 -3.36
CA LEU A 597 -5.21 -14.02 -3.61
C LEU A 597 -5.40 -14.33 -5.10
N LEU A 598 -6.39 -13.71 -5.76
CA LEU A 598 -6.65 -13.94 -7.19
C LEU A 598 -5.49 -13.43 -8.08
N SER A 599 -4.83 -12.35 -7.68
CA SER A 599 -3.66 -11.83 -8.39
C SER A 599 -2.46 -12.77 -8.28
N SER A 600 -2.31 -13.47 -7.15
CA SER A 600 -1.20 -14.40 -6.91
C SER A 600 -1.24 -15.61 -7.86
N VAL A 601 -2.44 -16.07 -8.22
CA VAL A 601 -2.67 -17.19 -9.16
C VAL A 601 -2.97 -16.75 -10.59
N LYS A 602 -2.66 -15.50 -10.95
CA LYS A 602 -2.91 -14.93 -12.29
C LYS A 602 -4.39 -14.95 -12.73
N LYS A 603 -5.36 -15.05 -11.80
CA LYS A 603 -6.81 -15.03 -12.06
C LYS A 603 -7.43 -13.64 -11.88
N PHE A 604 -6.68 -12.57 -12.19
CA PHE A 604 -7.17 -11.18 -12.13
C PHE A 604 -8.44 -10.95 -12.98
N THR A 605 -8.62 -11.71 -14.06
CA THR A 605 -9.80 -11.64 -14.93
C THR A 605 -11.10 -12.00 -14.20
N GLU A 606 -11.04 -12.93 -13.24
CA GLU A 606 -12.22 -13.34 -12.47
C GLU A 606 -12.63 -12.28 -11.46
N PHE A 607 -11.65 -11.63 -10.81
CA PHE A 607 -11.92 -10.45 -9.97
C PHE A 607 -12.56 -9.33 -10.78
N ARG A 608 -12.04 -9.07 -11.99
CA ARG A 608 -12.58 -8.07 -12.91
C ARG A 608 -14.03 -8.38 -13.30
N LYS A 609 -14.35 -9.62 -13.67
CA LYS A 609 -15.72 -10.05 -13.97
C LYS A 609 -16.66 -9.87 -12.78
N ALA A 610 -16.24 -10.33 -11.60
CA ALA A 610 -17.03 -10.21 -10.37
C ALA A 610 -17.34 -8.74 -10.04
N LEU A 611 -16.36 -7.85 -10.20
CA LEU A 611 -16.55 -6.40 -10.02
C LEU A 611 -17.54 -5.84 -11.04
N ALA A 612 -17.39 -6.19 -12.32
CA ALA A 612 -18.25 -5.72 -13.40
C ALA A 612 -19.71 -6.12 -13.18
N GLU A 613 -19.95 -7.38 -12.81
CA GLU A 613 -21.28 -7.92 -12.49
C GLU A 613 -21.90 -7.21 -11.29
N HIS A 614 -21.13 -7.01 -10.22
CA HIS A 614 -21.60 -6.32 -9.02
C HIS A 614 -21.97 -4.86 -9.29
N VAL A 615 -21.08 -4.10 -9.96
CA VAL A 615 -21.33 -2.69 -10.30
C VAL A 615 -22.55 -2.57 -11.18
N LYS A 616 -22.69 -3.42 -12.20
CA LYS A 616 -23.85 -3.44 -13.08
C LYS A 616 -25.14 -3.74 -12.31
N ALA A 617 -25.13 -4.76 -11.44
CA ALA A 617 -26.31 -5.14 -10.65
C ALA A 617 -26.73 -4.01 -9.70
N HIS A 618 -25.78 -3.42 -8.98
CA HIS A 618 -26.07 -2.34 -8.03
C HIS A 618 -26.52 -1.05 -8.73
N ALA A 619 -25.87 -0.66 -9.83
CA ALA A 619 -26.30 0.49 -10.63
C ALA A 619 -27.71 0.28 -11.20
N THR A 620 -28.00 -0.94 -11.68
CA THR A 620 -29.34 -1.33 -12.15
C THR A 620 -30.38 -1.21 -11.03
N GLU A 621 -30.07 -1.68 -9.83
CA GLU A 621 -30.97 -1.59 -8.68
C GLU A 621 -31.29 -0.13 -8.30
N LEU A 622 -30.27 0.74 -8.31
CA LEU A 622 -30.43 2.16 -7.99
C LEU A 622 -31.31 2.90 -9.01
N ILE A 623 -31.24 2.53 -10.30
CA ILE A 623 -31.88 3.27 -11.40
C ILE A 623 -33.25 2.70 -11.78
N SER A 624 -33.47 1.39 -11.63
CA SER A 624 -34.67 0.73 -12.17
C SER A 624 -35.93 1.01 -11.36
N LYS A 625 -35.82 1.35 -10.07
CA LYS A 625 -36.97 1.59 -9.18
C LYS A 625 -37.36 3.07 -9.18
N PRO A 626 -38.59 3.45 -9.59
CA PRO A 626 -39.03 4.84 -9.58
C PRO A 626 -39.02 5.50 -8.19
N GLU A 627 -39.11 4.71 -7.12
CA GLU A 627 -39.02 5.18 -5.72
C GLU A 627 -37.68 5.84 -5.41
N ASN A 628 -36.62 5.44 -6.12
CA ASN A 628 -35.27 5.96 -5.94
C ASN A 628 -35.02 7.25 -6.73
N ASP A 629 -35.95 7.72 -7.58
CA ASP A 629 -35.73 8.85 -8.50
C ASP A 629 -35.28 10.13 -7.78
N ALA A 630 -35.76 10.35 -6.56
CA ALA A 630 -35.40 11.52 -5.75
C ALA A 630 -33.92 11.54 -5.33
N THR A 631 -33.33 10.37 -5.07
CA THR A 631 -31.95 10.19 -4.56
C THR A 631 -31.01 9.54 -5.57
N MET A 632 -31.50 9.11 -6.73
CA MET A 632 -30.76 8.34 -7.74
C MET A 632 -29.39 8.94 -8.05
N VAL A 633 -29.32 10.23 -8.44
CA VAL A 633 -28.06 10.88 -8.82
C VAL A 633 -27.09 10.96 -7.63
N SER A 634 -27.56 11.34 -6.44
CA SER A 634 -26.71 11.39 -5.24
C SER A 634 -26.19 10.01 -4.82
N SER A 635 -27.02 8.97 -4.93
CA SER A 635 -26.65 7.59 -4.61
C SER A 635 -25.64 7.07 -5.63
N LEU A 636 -25.80 7.38 -6.92
CA LEU A 636 -24.85 7.01 -7.97
C LEU A 636 -23.50 7.69 -7.79
N LEU A 637 -23.46 8.98 -7.46
CA LEU A 637 -22.21 9.69 -7.16
C LEU A 637 -21.53 9.09 -5.92
N THR A 638 -22.29 8.80 -4.86
CA THR A 638 -21.76 8.17 -3.64
C THR A 638 -21.19 6.79 -3.93
N PHE A 639 -21.91 5.97 -4.70
CA PHE A 639 -21.47 4.64 -5.11
C PHE A 639 -20.22 4.69 -5.99
N LYS A 640 -20.17 5.62 -6.95
CA LYS A 640 -18.98 5.84 -7.79
C LYS A 640 -17.76 6.21 -6.95
N ARG A 641 -17.90 7.19 -6.04
CA ARG A 641 -16.81 7.61 -5.13
C ARG A 641 -16.33 6.45 -4.25
N PHE A 642 -17.25 5.62 -3.76
CA PHE A 642 -16.91 4.43 -3.00
C PHE A 642 -16.12 3.41 -3.84
N CYS A 643 -16.54 3.15 -5.08
CA CYS A 643 -15.81 2.27 -6.00
C CYS A 643 -14.40 2.80 -6.30
N ASP A 644 -14.28 4.09 -6.63
CA ASP A 644 -13.01 4.73 -6.96
C ASP A 644 -12.05 4.70 -5.75
N SER A 645 -12.56 5.00 -4.55
CA SER A 645 -11.80 4.91 -3.29
C SER A 645 -11.37 3.48 -2.97
N SER A 646 -12.29 2.52 -3.13
CA SER A 646 -11.99 1.10 -2.91
C SER A 646 -10.91 0.62 -3.88
N ILE A 647 -10.97 0.99 -5.15
CA ILE A 647 -9.93 0.66 -6.14
C ILE A 647 -8.61 1.33 -5.74
N ALA A 648 -8.60 2.61 -5.39
CA ALA A 648 -7.38 3.34 -5.00
C ALA A 648 -6.66 2.66 -3.81
N SER A 649 -7.41 2.20 -2.80
CA SER A 649 -6.87 1.53 -1.63
C SER A 649 -6.20 0.17 -1.91
N LEU A 650 -6.53 -0.49 -3.03
CA LEU A 650 -5.89 -1.74 -3.46
C LEU A 650 -4.43 -1.49 -3.90
N TYR A 651 -4.10 -0.25 -4.26
CA TYR A 651 -2.83 0.15 -4.87
C TYR A 651 -2.03 1.12 -3.98
N ASP A 652 -2.30 1.13 -2.67
CA ASP A 652 -1.53 1.95 -1.72
C ASP A 652 -0.08 1.42 -1.57
N PRO A 653 0.95 2.19 -1.98
CA PRO A 653 2.35 1.76 -1.89
C PRO A 653 2.89 1.66 -0.46
N THR A 654 2.20 2.29 0.51
CA THR A 654 2.61 2.29 1.92
C THR A 654 2.23 1.01 2.65
N ASP A 655 1.36 0.18 2.06
CA ASP A 655 0.90 -1.05 2.68
C ASP A 655 1.99 -2.15 2.64
N PRO A 656 2.31 -2.83 3.76
CA PRO A 656 3.24 -3.96 3.79
C PRO A 656 2.87 -5.12 2.85
N ALA A 657 1.58 -5.30 2.56
CA ALA A 657 1.06 -6.30 1.64
C ALA A 657 1.16 -5.85 0.17
N TYR A 658 1.67 -4.65 -0.12
CA TYR A 658 1.92 -4.18 -1.48
C TYR A 658 3.03 -5.01 -2.15
N PRO A 659 2.73 -5.76 -3.24
CA PRO A 659 3.70 -6.69 -3.82
C PRO A 659 5.00 -6.01 -4.25
N ALA A 660 6.14 -6.52 -3.76
CA ALA A 660 7.47 -6.00 -4.12
C ALA A 660 7.74 -5.97 -5.64
N ALA A 661 7.07 -6.84 -6.41
CA ALA A 661 7.13 -6.86 -7.87
C ALA A 661 6.61 -5.55 -8.52
N PHE A 662 5.70 -4.83 -7.86
CA PHE A 662 5.16 -3.55 -8.33
C PHE A 662 6.08 -2.37 -8.03
N LYS A 663 7.06 -2.50 -7.14
CA LYS A 663 8.09 -1.47 -6.87
C LYS A 663 9.14 -1.32 -7.99
N THR A 664 8.96 -2.01 -9.11
CA THR A 664 9.86 -1.94 -10.28
C THR A 664 9.18 -1.16 -11.39
N ALA A 665 9.91 -0.41 -12.21
CA ALA A 665 9.34 0.38 -13.32
C ALA A 665 8.47 -0.46 -14.29
N ALA A 666 8.84 -1.73 -14.52
CA ALA A 666 8.05 -2.67 -15.30
C ALA A 666 6.77 -3.14 -14.57
N GLY A 667 6.83 -3.25 -13.25
CA GLY A 667 5.71 -3.57 -12.36
C GLY A 667 4.68 -2.44 -12.28
N GLU A 668 5.13 -1.20 -12.12
CA GLU A 668 4.28 0.02 -12.09
C GLU A 668 3.44 0.14 -13.37
N THR A 669 4.04 -0.13 -14.53
CA THR A 669 3.33 -0.09 -15.82
C THR A 669 2.22 -1.15 -15.90
N LYS A 670 2.45 -2.33 -15.32
CA LYS A 670 1.46 -3.42 -15.29
C LYS A 670 0.34 -3.14 -14.29
N GLU A 671 0.67 -2.51 -13.18
CA GLU A 671 -0.28 -2.07 -12.17
C GLU A 671 -1.18 -0.94 -12.69
N ALA A 672 -0.60 0.09 -13.31
CA ALA A 672 -1.36 1.17 -13.94
C ALA A 672 -2.39 0.64 -14.95
N ARG A 673 -2.02 -0.39 -15.73
CA ARG A 673 -2.95 -1.08 -16.65
C ARG A 673 -4.06 -1.82 -15.92
N ARG A 674 -3.77 -2.49 -14.79
CA ARG A 674 -4.78 -3.18 -13.98
C ARG A 674 -5.73 -2.21 -13.31
N ARG A 675 -5.22 -1.12 -12.76
CA ARG A 675 -6.02 -0.05 -12.17
C ARG A 675 -6.97 0.55 -13.21
N LEU A 676 -6.44 0.93 -14.37
CA LEU A 676 -7.25 1.45 -15.48
C LEU A 676 -8.31 0.44 -15.95
N ALA A 677 -8.01 -0.87 -15.93
CA ALA A 677 -8.99 -1.89 -16.28
C ALA A 677 -10.14 -1.97 -15.25
N LEU A 678 -9.85 -1.86 -13.95
CA LEU A 678 -10.89 -1.86 -12.91
C LEU A 678 -11.74 -0.58 -12.96
N GLU A 679 -11.10 0.58 -13.15
CA GLU A 679 -11.81 1.85 -13.38
C GLU A 679 -12.71 1.78 -14.64
N GLY A 680 -12.23 1.08 -15.67
CA GLY A 680 -13.01 0.74 -16.87
C GLY A 680 -14.25 -0.10 -16.57
N GLU A 681 -14.15 -1.14 -15.74
CA GLU A 681 -15.31 -1.95 -15.35
C GLU A 681 -16.34 -1.16 -14.54
N VAL A 682 -15.89 -0.28 -13.64
CA VAL A 682 -16.80 0.59 -12.90
C VAL A 682 -17.56 1.50 -13.86
N ARG A 683 -16.84 2.09 -14.83
CA ARG A 683 -17.42 2.93 -15.88
C ARG A 683 -18.46 2.16 -16.71
N ASP A 684 -18.09 0.99 -17.20
CA ASP A 684 -18.95 0.18 -18.07
C ASP A 684 -20.16 -0.38 -17.30
N GLY A 685 -19.99 -0.75 -16.03
CA GLY A 685 -21.07 -1.18 -15.16
C GLY A 685 -22.07 -0.06 -14.84
N LEU A 686 -21.58 1.16 -14.54
CA LEU A 686 -22.43 2.34 -14.35
C LEU A 686 -23.18 2.69 -15.64
N LYS A 687 -22.49 2.66 -16.78
CA LYS A 687 -23.09 2.85 -18.10
C LYS A 687 -24.20 1.83 -18.35
N ALA A 688 -23.93 0.54 -18.15
CA ALA A 688 -24.92 -0.52 -18.31
C ALA A 688 -26.14 -0.34 -17.39
N GLY A 689 -25.94 0.19 -16.17
CA GLY A 689 -27.03 0.56 -15.26
C GLY A 689 -27.88 1.73 -15.79
N MET A 690 -27.26 2.75 -16.39
CA MET A 690 -27.99 3.87 -17.00
C MET A 690 -28.78 3.46 -18.25
N GLU A 691 -28.38 2.38 -18.91
CA GLU A 691 -29.07 1.85 -20.08
C GLU A 691 -30.39 1.14 -19.76
N THR A 692 -30.65 0.82 -18.49
CA THR A 692 -31.86 0.06 -18.10
C THR A 692 -33.14 0.87 -18.19
N ARG A 693 -33.04 2.20 -18.14
CA ARG A 693 -34.18 3.11 -18.20
C ARG A 693 -33.87 4.25 -19.17
N GLN A 694 -34.60 4.30 -20.28
CA GLN A 694 -34.44 5.34 -21.30
C GLN A 694 -34.97 6.68 -20.79
N ALA A 695 -34.37 7.79 -21.24
CA ALA A 695 -34.73 9.18 -20.95
C ALA A 695 -34.60 9.65 -19.49
N VAL A 696 -35.08 8.86 -18.51
CA VAL A 696 -35.20 9.29 -17.12
C VAL A 696 -33.86 9.60 -16.46
N PRO A 697 -32.78 8.80 -16.61
CA PRO A 697 -31.49 9.14 -16.04
C PRO A 697 -30.97 10.50 -16.52
N ALA A 698 -31.11 10.78 -17.82
CA ALA A 698 -30.70 12.05 -18.43
C ALA A 698 -31.51 13.24 -17.87
N GLU A 699 -32.83 13.08 -17.77
CA GLU A 699 -33.73 14.09 -17.18
C GLU A 699 -33.40 14.37 -15.70
N LEU A 700 -33.20 13.32 -14.90
CA LEU A 700 -32.92 13.45 -13.47
C LEU A 700 -31.54 14.08 -13.20
N ILE A 701 -30.53 13.77 -14.03
CA ILE A 701 -29.22 14.43 -13.95
C ILE A 701 -29.35 15.93 -14.24
N ALA A 702 -30.12 16.33 -15.27
CA ALA A 702 -30.38 17.75 -15.55
C ALA A 702 -31.09 18.45 -14.38
N LYS A 703 -32.16 17.84 -13.84
CA LYS A 703 -32.90 18.35 -12.67
C LYS A 703 -32.03 18.45 -11.41
N TYR A 704 -31.13 17.49 -11.21
CA TYR A 704 -30.18 17.51 -10.10
C TYR A 704 -29.19 18.67 -10.24
N LEU A 705 -28.58 18.82 -11.42
CA LEU A 705 -27.67 19.90 -11.74
C LEU A 705 -28.34 21.27 -11.56
N HIS A 706 -29.58 21.45 -12.01
CA HIS A 706 -30.29 22.72 -11.81
C HIS A 706 -30.48 23.09 -10.35
N ARG A 707 -30.90 22.14 -9.50
CA ARG A 707 -31.02 22.38 -8.05
C ARG A 707 -29.66 22.72 -7.41
N LEU A 708 -28.58 22.14 -7.92
CA LEU A 708 -27.23 22.42 -7.46
C LEU A 708 -26.79 23.83 -7.85
N MET A 709 -27.03 24.26 -9.10
CA MET A 709 -26.73 25.60 -9.60
C MET A 709 -27.59 26.72 -8.96
N GLU A 710 -28.83 26.42 -8.53
CA GLU A 710 -29.65 27.36 -7.74
C GLU A 710 -29.12 27.52 -6.30
N LYS A 711 -28.61 26.45 -5.68
CA LYS A 711 -28.02 26.52 -4.32
C LYS A 711 -26.63 27.14 -4.32
N GLY A 712 -25.88 26.96 -5.40
CA GLY A 712 -24.47 27.36 -5.53
C GLY A 712 -23.54 26.53 -4.67
N GLN A 713 -22.30 27.00 -4.58
CA GLN A 713 -21.20 26.35 -3.85
C GLN A 713 -21.53 26.05 -2.37
N GLY A 714 -22.33 26.90 -1.72
CA GLY A 714 -22.70 26.73 -0.31
C GLY A 714 -21.48 26.77 0.62
N THR A 715 -21.32 25.74 1.46
CA THR A 715 -20.17 25.59 2.37
C THR A 715 -19.01 24.76 1.80
N LYS A 716 -19.12 24.29 0.55
CA LYS A 716 -18.11 23.42 -0.07
C LYS A 716 -16.88 24.24 -0.49
N SER A 717 -15.70 23.61 -0.47
CA SER A 717 -14.49 24.21 -1.05
C SER A 717 -14.62 24.33 -2.57
N GLU A 718 -13.88 25.25 -3.20
CA GLU A 718 -13.91 25.42 -4.67
C GLU A 718 -13.44 24.14 -5.39
N THR A 719 -12.48 23.41 -4.79
CA THR A 719 -11.98 22.14 -5.34
C THR A 719 -13.03 21.04 -5.27
N ASP A 720 -13.74 20.90 -4.15
CA ASP A 720 -14.81 19.91 -4.00
C ASP A 720 -16.00 20.22 -4.91
N TRP A 721 -16.33 21.50 -5.08
CA TRP A 721 -17.37 21.95 -6.00
C TRP A 721 -17.04 21.60 -7.46
N ASN A 722 -15.82 21.93 -7.90
CA ASN A 722 -15.37 21.60 -9.24
C ASN A 722 -15.32 20.09 -9.49
N ARG A 723 -14.88 19.29 -8.49
CA ARG A 723 -14.89 17.83 -8.56
C ARG A 723 -16.30 17.28 -8.73
N GLU A 724 -17.28 17.78 -7.99
CA GLU A 724 -18.68 17.34 -8.12
C GLU A 724 -19.27 17.73 -9.49
N MET A 725 -18.91 18.89 -10.04
CA MET A 725 -19.28 19.24 -11.42
C MET A 725 -18.69 18.27 -12.44
N ASP A 726 -17.41 17.92 -12.31
CA ASP A 726 -16.75 16.97 -13.22
C ASP A 726 -17.36 15.57 -13.13
N GLU A 727 -17.68 15.10 -11.93
CA GLU A 727 -18.38 13.83 -11.74
C GLU A 727 -19.77 13.83 -12.38
N ILE A 728 -20.53 14.93 -12.31
CA ILE A 728 -21.83 15.06 -12.97
C ILE A 728 -21.65 15.02 -14.49
N VAL A 729 -20.67 15.74 -15.03
CA VAL A 729 -20.36 15.72 -16.47
C VAL A 729 -19.98 14.30 -16.92
N ASP A 730 -19.23 13.56 -16.11
CA ASP A 730 -18.91 12.16 -16.37
C ASP A 730 -20.15 11.26 -16.35
N LEU A 731 -21.11 11.48 -15.44
CA LEU A 731 -22.39 10.76 -15.48
C LEU A 731 -23.17 11.03 -16.78
N VAL A 732 -23.14 12.27 -17.29
CA VAL A 732 -23.77 12.59 -18.59
C VAL A 732 -23.05 11.88 -19.75
N LYS A 733 -21.75 11.62 -19.66
CA LYS A 733 -21.04 10.81 -20.68
C LYS A 733 -21.53 9.36 -20.72
N PHE A 734 -22.03 8.84 -19.61
CA PHE A 734 -22.54 7.48 -19.51
C PHE A 734 -24.00 7.36 -20.01
N THR A 735 -24.74 8.46 -20.15
CA THR A 735 -26.09 8.43 -20.71
C THR A 735 -26.06 8.31 -22.24
N LYS A 736 -27.03 7.58 -22.79
CA LYS A 736 -27.27 7.47 -24.23
C LYS A 736 -28.05 8.65 -24.78
N ASP A 737 -29.02 9.13 -24.02
CA ASP A 737 -29.96 10.18 -24.41
C ASP A 737 -29.41 11.58 -24.04
N LYS A 738 -28.31 11.98 -24.66
CA LYS A 738 -27.63 13.27 -24.35
C LYS A 738 -28.43 14.47 -24.82
N ASP A 739 -29.16 14.32 -25.92
CA ASP A 739 -30.16 15.27 -26.42
C ASP A 739 -31.28 15.56 -25.40
N ILE A 740 -31.75 14.53 -24.67
CA ILE A 740 -32.72 14.70 -23.59
C ILE A 740 -32.11 15.53 -22.45
N PHE A 741 -30.90 15.17 -22.01
CA PHE A 741 -30.19 15.97 -21.01
C PHE A 741 -30.02 17.43 -21.48
N LYS A 742 -29.62 17.63 -22.74
CA LYS A 742 -29.42 18.95 -23.35
C LYS A 742 -30.69 19.80 -23.30
N GLU A 743 -31.80 19.29 -23.82
CA GLU A 743 -33.07 20.04 -23.86
C GLU A 743 -33.53 20.41 -22.45
N PHE A 744 -33.47 19.47 -21.50
CA PHE A 744 -33.80 19.76 -20.11
C PHE A 744 -32.85 20.79 -19.48
N TYR A 745 -31.55 20.68 -19.74
CA TYR A 745 -30.54 21.61 -19.23
C TYR A 745 -30.74 23.01 -19.80
N ILE A 746 -30.93 23.18 -21.11
CA ILE A 746 -31.13 24.48 -21.76
C ILE A 746 -32.42 25.13 -21.26
N ASN A 747 -33.52 24.38 -21.17
CA ASN A 747 -34.79 24.89 -20.63
C ASN A 747 -34.64 25.40 -19.19
N GLN A 748 -33.89 24.66 -18.37
CA GLN A 748 -33.64 25.01 -16.98
C GLN A 748 -32.64 26.16 -16.82
N LEU A 749 -31.60 26.22 -17.65
CA LEU A 749 -30.66 27.33 -17.72
C LEU A 749 -31.39 28.62 -18.10
N ALA A 750 -32.26 28.58 -19.12
CA ALA A 750 -33.07 29.71 -19.54
C ALA A 750 -33.94 30.27 -18.40
N LYS A 751 -34.61 29.36 -17.67
CA LYS A 751 -35.40 29.73 -16.48
C LYS A 751 -34.52 30.39 -15.41
N ARG A 752 -33.33 29.84 -15.10
CA ARG A 752 -32.43 30.42 -14.08
C ARG A 752 -31.90 31.80 -14.48
N LEU A 753 -31.45 31.94 -15.73
CA LEU A 753 -30.91 33.18 -16.27
C LEU A 753 -31.96 34.31 -16.30
N LEU A 754 -33.17 34.06 -16.82
CA LEU A 754 -34.22 35.09 -16.89
C LEU A 754 -34.81 35.45 -15.53
N SER A 755 -34.79 34.53 -14.56
CA SER A 755 -35.37 34.77 -13.24
C SER A 755 -34.38 35.26 -12.20
N GLY A 756 -33.09 35.35 -12.55
CA GLY A 756 -32.01 35.75 -11.65
C GLY A 756 -31.85 34.80 -10.46
N LYS A 757 -31.99 33.49 -10.69
CA LYS A 757 -31.95 32.45 -9.65
C LYS A 757 -30.64 31.68 -9.58
N SER A 758 -29.74 31.88 -10.54
CA SER A 758 -28.40 31.31 -10.50
C SER A 758 -27.66 31.85 -9.28
N ALA A 759 -26.97 30.97 -8.55
CA ALA A 759 -26.18 31.39 -7.39
C ALA A 759 -24.94 32.20 -7.79
N SER A 760 -24.35 31.90 -8.94
CA SER A 760 -23.15 32.57 -9.47
C SER A 760 -23.15 32.54 -11.00
N ASN A 761 -22.96 33.70 -11.62
CA ASN A 761 -22.84 33.80 -13.09
C ASN A 761 -21.53 33.16 -13.58
N GLU A 762 -20.45 33.24 -12.80
CA GLU A 762 -19.17 32.63 -13.13
C GLU A 762 -19.26 31.11 -13.17
N ASP A 763 -19.99 30.50 -12.22
CA ASP A 763 -20.17 29.05 -12.17
C ASP A 763 -21.03 28.55 -13.34
N GLU A 764 -22.04 29.32 -13.75
CA GLU A 764 -22.83 29.00 -14.95
C GLU A 764 -21.94 29.03 -16.20
N ILE A 765 -21.08 30.04 -16.35
CA ILE A 765 -20.12 30.13 -17.46
C ILE A 765 -19.15 28.94 -17.42
N LYS A 766 -18.60 28.60 -16.25
CA LYS A 766 -17.70 27.44 -16.07
C LYS A 766 -18.41 26.13 -16.47
N MET A 767 -19.65 25.94 -16.05
CA MET A 767 -20.41 24.72 -16.34
C MET A 767 -20.78 24.60 -17.82
N VAL A 768 -21.24 25.68 -18.46
CA VAL A 768 -21.51 25.70 -19.90
C VAL A 768 -20.25 25.37 -20.70
N LYS A 769 -19.10 25.93 -20.33
CA LYS A 769 -17.81 25.61 -20.97
C LYS A 769 -17.41 24.14 -20.80
N LYS A 770 -17.60 23.56 -19.60
CA LYS A 770 -17.33 22.12 -19.37
C LYS A 770 -18.20 21.24 -20.28
N LEU A 771 -19.50 21.54 -20.38
CA LEU A 771 -20.40 20.80 -21.26
C LEU A 771 -20.03 20.97 -22.75
N GLN A 772 -19.64 22.17 -23.17
CA GLN A 772 -19.18 22.43 -24.54
C GLN A 772 -17.90 21.68 -24.90
N ASN A 773 -16.92 21.64 -24.00
CA ASN A 773 -15.66 20.94 -24.23
C ASN A 773 -15.87 19.43 -24.43
N GLU A 774 -16.85 18.86 -23.73
CA GLU A 774 -17.09 17.41 -23.74
C GLU A 774 -18.08 16.96 -24.82
N PHE A 775 -19.10 17.77 -25.12
CA PHE A 775 -20.18 17.42 -26.05
C PHE A 775 -20.15 18.21 -27.36
N GLY A 776 -19.24 19.16 -27.51
CA GLY A 776 -18.99 19.89 -28.75
C GLY A 776 -20.00 21.01 -29.05
N GLU A 777 -20.12 21.34 -30.34
CA GLU A 777 -20.86 22.51 -30.86
C GLU A 777 -22.36 22.47 -30.52
N GLU A 778 -22.90 21.28 -30.24
CA GLU A 778 -24.30 21.10 -29.89
C GLU A 778 -24.68 21.74 -28.54
N PHE A 779 -23.72 22.02 -27.66
CA PHE A 779 -23.94 22.72 -26.38
C PHE A 779 -23.59 24.22 -26.42
N THR A 780 -23.47 24.81 -27.63
CA THR A 780 -23.18 26.25 -27.80
C THR A 780 -24.35 27.17 -27.44
N THR A 781 -25.58 26.67 -27.40
CA THR A 781 -26.80 27.44 -27.10
C THR A 781 -26.70 28.19 -25.77
N GLY A 782 -26.12 27.57 -24.73
CA GLY A 782 -25.95 28.23 -23.42
C GLY A 782 -25.06 29.47 -23.48
N ASP A 783 -23.99 29.44 -24.28
CA ASP A 783 -23.09 30.59 -24.47
C ASP A 783 -23.76 31.69 -25.29
N ALA A 784 -24.54 31.31 -26.31
CA ALA A 784 -25.35 32.27 -27.08
C ALA A 784 -26.38 32.99 -26.17
N MET A 785 -27.04 32.26 -25.27
CA MET A 785 -27.97 32.85 -24.30
C MET A 785 -27.27 33.83 -23.34
N MET A 786 -26.08 33.49 -22.84
CA MET A 786 -25.32 34.41 -21.98
C MET A 786 -24.84 35.65 -22.73
N LYS A 787 -24.42 35.49 -24.00
CA LYS A 787 -24.06 36.61 -24.88
C LYS A 787 -25.25 37.53 -25.14
N ASP A 788 -26.44 37.00 -25.38
CA ASP A 788 -27.67 37.78 -25.56
C ASP A 788 -27.97 38.64 -24.31
N LEU A 789 -27.75 38.10 -23.11
CA LEU A 789 -27.95 38.85 -21.86
C LEU A 789 -26.91 39.95 -21.67
N ALA A 790 -25.62 39.68 -21.91
CA ALA A 790 -24.58 40.70 -21.86
C ALA A 790 -24.84 41.83 -22.88
N GLN A 791 -25.24 41.47 -24.10
CA GLN A 791 -25.64 42.44 -25.13
C GLN A 791 -26.87 43.25 -24.71
N SER A 792 -27.82 42.62 -24.01
CA SER A 792 -29.00 43.30 -23.48
C SER A 792 -28.64 44.31 -22.40
N GLU A 793 -27.69 44.00 -21.51
CA GLU A 793 -27.21 44.96 -20.50
C GLU A 793 -26.58 46.20 -21.15
N ASP A 794 -25.71 46.01 -22.15
CA ASP A 794 -25.11 47.12 -22.88
C ASP A 794 -26.14 47.91 -23.70
N MET A 795 -27.17 47.23 -24.20
CA MET A 795 -28.27 47.88 -24.89
C MET A 795 -29.13 48.74 -23.95
N ASN A 796 -29.39 48.27 -22.73
CA ASN A 796 -30.09 49.06 -21.71
C ASN A 796 -29.29 50.31 -21.32
N LYS A 797 -27.95 50.23 -21.26
CA LYS A 797 -27.10 51.41 -21.05
C LYS A 797 -27.26 52.42 -22.19
N LYS A 798 -27.14 51.96 -23.45
CA LYS A 798 -27.33 52.81 -24.64
C LYS A 798 -28.73 53.45 -24.71
N TRP A 799 -29.76 52.70 -24.33
CA TRP A 799 -31.13 53.21 -24.25
C TRP A 799 -31.24 54.34 -23.22
N ASN A 800 -30.71 54.13 -22.01
CA ASN A 800 -30.72 55.15 -20.97
C ASN A 800 -29.91 56.39 -21.37
N GLU A 801 -28.73 56.22 -21.96
CA GLU A 801 -27.94 57.33 -22.51
C GLU A 801 -28.74 58.13 -23.55
N ALA A 802 -29.37 57.47 -24.51
CA ALA A 802 -30.20 58.13 -25.53
C ALA A 802 -31.39 58.88 -24.93
N ARG A 803 -31.98 58.40 -23.82
CA ARG A 803 -33.04 59.13 -23.10
C ARG A 803 -32.51 60.37 -22.39
N MET A 804 -31.36 60.26 -21.73
CA MET A 804 -30.72 61.37 -21.04
C MET A 804 -30.32 62.48 -22.02
N THR A 805 -29.81 62.12 -23.21
CA THR A 805 -29.51 63.10 -24.28
C THR A 805 -30.75 63.82 -24.78
N ASN A 806 -31.91 63.17 -24.74
CA ASN A 806 -33.20 63.76 -25.11
C ASN A 806 -33.90 64.51 -23.95
N GLY A 807 -33.18 64.80 -22.85
CA GLY A 807 -33.70 65.54 -21.70
C GLY A 807 -34.77 64.79 -20.89
N LYS A 808 -34.86 63.47 -21.04
CA LYS A 808 -35.77 62.61 -20.27
C LYS A 808 -34.99 61.92 -19.15
N ASP A 809 -35.64 61.69 -18.01
CA ASP A 809 -35.08 60.88 -16.92
C ASP A 809 -34.79 59.44 -17.35
N ALA A 810 -33.89 58.80 -16.60
CA ALA A 810 -33.55 57.39 -16.74
C ALA A 810 -34.82 56.51 -16.72
N SER A 811 -34.85 55.49 -17.57
CA SER A 811 -36.03 54.63 -17.69
C SER A 811 -36.16 53.70 -16.48
N ASN A 812 -37.37 53.54 -15.95
CA ASN A 812 -37.70 52.49 -14.99
C ASN A 812 -37.86 51.11 -15.68
N LEU A 813 -37.72 51.05 -17.00
CA LEU A 813 -37.80 49.83 -17.81
C LEU A 813 -36.39 49.29 -18.10
N SER A 814 -36.18 48.01 -17.82
CA SER A 814 -35.02 47.23 -18.28
C SER A 814 -35.51 46.12 -19.20
N VAL A 815 -34.90 45.99 -20.38
CA VAL A 815 -35.34 45.04 -21.42
C VAL A 815 -34.24 44.04 -21.71
N ASN A 816 -34.58 42.74 -21.66
CA ASN A 816 -33.72 41.67 -22.17
C ASN A 816 -34.18 41.30 -23.57
N VAL A 817 -33.34 41.55 -24.58
CA VAL A 817 -33.62 41.24 -25.98
C VAL A 817 -32.92 39.94 -26.33
N LEU A 818 -33.71 38.93 -26.68
CA LEU A 818 -33.27 37.55 -26.82
C LEU A 818 -33.42 37.09 -28.27
N SER A 819 -32.43 36.37 -28.78
CA SER A 819 -32.46 35.82 -30.14
C SER A 819 -33.39 34.60 -30.18
N GLN A 820 -34.52 34.67 -30.91
CA GLN A 820 -35.57 33.64 -30.89
C GLN A 820 -35.06 32.21 -31.17
N GLY A 821 -34.04 32.04 -32.01
CA GLY A 821 -33.49 30.72 -32.35
C GLY A 821 -32.49 30.15 -31.33
N GLN A 822 -32.07 30.92 -30.33
CA GLN A 822 -31.08 30.51 -29.31
C GLN A 822 -31.71 30.22 -27.94
N TRP A 823 -33.00 30.51 -27.78
CA TRP A 823 -33.72 30.32 -26.53
C TRP A 823 -34.82 29.29 -26.72
N PRO A 824 -35.24 28.60 -25.64
CA PRO A 824 -36.39 27.72 -25.68
C PRO A 824 -37.63 28.39 -26.30
N PRO A 825 -38.45 27.65 -27.06
CA PRO A 825 -39.66 28.20 -27.64
C PRO A 825 -40.64 28.56 -26.52
N TYR A 826 -40.75 29.85 -26.22
CA TYR A 826 -41.78 30.36 -25.33
C TYR A 826 -43.11 30.45 -26.06
N LYS A 827 -44.18 29.95 -25.45
CA LYS A 827 -45.54 30.04 -26.00
C LYS A 827 -45.85 31.50 -26.32
N GLN A 828 -46.16 31.81 -27.58
CA GLN A 828 -46.74 33.11 -27.92
C GLN A 828 -48.13 33.17 -27.30
N LEU A 829 -48.44 34.29 -26.66
CA LEU A 829 -49.77 34.54 -26.14
C LEU A 829 -50.71 34.66 -27.35
N GLY A 830 -51.48 33.60 -27.60
CA GLY A 830 -52.40 33.46 -28.74
C GLY A 830 -53.86 33.51 -28.30
N ALA A 831 -54.72 32.68 -28.92
CA ALA A 831 -56.15 32.61 -28.60
C ALA A 831 -56.40 32.49 -27.07
N GLY A 832 -57.22 33.40 -26.54
CA GLY A 832 -57.48 33.54 -25.09
C GLY A 832 -56.68 34.63 -24.38
N TRP A 833 -55.69 35.24 -25.04
CA TRP A 833 -54.89 36.37 -24.52
C TRP A 833 -55.10 37.68 -25.30
N GLU A 834 -56.03 37.70 -26.25
CA GLU A 834 -56.34 38.83 -27.14
C GLU A 834 -56.74 40.10 -26.38
N ASN A 835 -57.27 39.94 -25.17
CA ASN A 835 -57.74 41.03 -24.32
C ASN A 835 -56.74 41.45 -23.24
N LEU A 836 -55.50 40.89 -23.24
CA LEU A 836 -54.50 41.22 -22.23
C LEU A 836 -54.19 42.72 -22.26
N SER A 837 -54.49 43.42 -21.17
CA SER A 837 -54.35 44.88 -21.10
C SER A 837 -53.26 45.30 -20.11
N VAL A 838 -52.06 45.58 -20.61
CA VAL A 838 -50.98 46.16 -19.81
C VAL A 838 -51.33 47.61 -19.42
N PRO A 839 -51.08 48.06 -18.17
CA PRO A 839 -51.37 49.43 -17.76
C PRO A 839 -50.71 50.47 -18.66
N ARG A 840 -51.47 51.52 -19.04
CA ARG A 840 -51.04 52.56 -20.00
C ARG A 840 -49.64 53.15 -19.72
N PRO A 841 -49.23 53.48 -18.48
CA PRO A 841 -47.89 54.00 -18.22
C PRO A 841 -46.77 53.02 -18.56
N MET A 842 -47.00 51.72 -18.36
CA MET A 842 -46.05 50.66 -18.71
C MET A 842 -46.03 50.42 -20.22
N GLN A 843 -47.21 50.37 -20.85
CA GLN A 843 -47.33 50.18 -22.31
C GLN A 843 -46.58 51.28 -23.08
N GLN A 844 -46.73 52.54 -22.66
CA GLN A 844 -46.02 53.66 -23.29
C GLN A 844 -44.49 53.50 -23.24
N GLN A 845 -43.94 52.95 -22.15
CA GLN A 845 -42.50 52.68 -22.06
C GLN A 845 -42.05 51.55 -22.99
N LEU A 846 -42.88 50.52 -23.18
CA LEU A 846 -42.62 49.44 -24.12
C LEU A 846 -42.63 49.96 -25.58
N ASP A 847 -43.61 50.79 -25.92
CA ASP A 847 -43.75 51.38 -27.26
C ASP A 847 -42.59 52.34 -27.57
N ASP A 848 -42.22 53.19 -26.62
CA ASP A 848 -41.05 54.09 -26.71
C ASP A 848 -39.76 53.30 -26.99
N PHE A 849 -39.54 52.19 -26.26
CA PHE A 849 -38.38 51.33 -26.46
C PHE A 849 -38.42 50.63 -27.83
N ALA A 850 -39.58 50.11 -28.24
CA ALA A 850 -39.73 49.43 -29.53
C ALA A 850 -39.45 50.36 -30.71
N ALA A 851 -39.90 51.62 -30.65
CA ALA A 851 -39.61 52.63 -31.65
C ALA A 851 -38.11 52.95 -31.73
N TRP A 852 -37.45 53.12 -30.58
CA TRP A 852 -36.01 53.33 -30.52
C TRP A 852 -35.20 52.14 -31.05
N TYR A 853 -35.60 50.92 -30.69
CA TYR A 853 -34.96 49.69 -31.16
C TYR A 853 -35.07 49.55 -32.68
N GLY A 854 -36.27 49.77 -33.24
CA GLY A 854 -36.50 49.70 -34.68
C GLY A 854 -35.72 50.74 -35.48
N HIS A 855 -35.50 51.94 -34.92
CA HIS A 855 -34.63 52.95 -35.52
C HIS A 855 -33.15 52.57 -35.46
N THR A 856 -32.71 51.96 -34.35
CA THR A 856 -31.30 51.61 -34.11
C THR A 856 -30.87 50.34 -34.86
N PHE A 857 -31.78 49.37 -34.99
CA PHE A 857 -31.51 48.07 -35.60
C PHE A 857 -32.50 47.78 -36.73
N SER A 858 -32.09 48.09 -37.96
CA SER A 858 -32.89 47.82 -39.17
C SER A 858 -33.05 46.32 -39.44
N GLY A 859 -34.23 45.89 -39.89
CA GLY A 859 -34.50 44.52 -40.32
C GLY A 859 -34.83 43.53 -39.20
N ARG A 860 -35.12 44.02 -37.98
CA ARG A 860 -35.53 43.20 -36.83
C ARG A 860 -36.90 43.62 -36.32
N VAL A 861 -37.66 42.66 -35.79
CA VAL A 861 -38.98 42.89 -35.18
C VAL A 861 -38.95 42.33 -33.76
N LEU A 862 -39.43 43.11 -32.80
CA LEU A 862 -39.56 42.68 -31.41
C LEU A 862 -40.90 41.99 -31.16
N SER A 863 -40.87 40.93 -30.36
CA SER A 863 -42.07 40.22 -29.87
C SER A 863 -41.98 40.09 -28.35
N TRP A 864 -42.91 40.71 -27.64
CA TRP A 864 -42.89 40.79 -26.17
C TRP A 864 -43.32 39.46 -25.53
N ARG A 865 -42.58 39.02 -24.51
CA ARG A 865 -42.84 37.79 -23.73
C ARG A 865 -43.25 38.12 -22.31
N HIS A 866 -44.50 38.54 -22.14
CA HIS A 866 -45.04 39.01 -20.87
C HIS A 866 -45.01 37.96 -19.75
N GLN A 867 -44.99 36.66 -20.08
CA GLN A 867 -44.89 35.59 -19.06
C GLN A 867 -43.59 35.62 -18.26
N HIS A 868 -42.53 36.23 -18.80
CA HIS A 868 -41.22 36.34 -18.13
C HIS A 868 -40.95 37.74 -17.58
N SER A 869 -41.90 38.66 -17.69
CA SER A 869 -41.75 40.03 -17.20
C SER A 869 -41.91 40.09 -15.68
N THR A 870 -40.99 40.79 -15.02
CA THR A 870 -41.02 41.06 -13.58
C THR A 870 -41.20 42.55 -13.32
N VAL A 871 -41.93 42.88 -12.26
CA VAL A 871 -42.23 44.26 -11.86
C VAL A 871 -41.96 44.42 -10.37
N THR A 872 -41.26 45.48 -9.99
CA THR A 872 -41.11 45.89 -8.59
C THR A 872 -42.21 46.88 -8.24
N LEU A 873 -43.06 46.54 -7.27
CA LEU A 873 -44.14 47.39 -6.78
C LEU A 873 -43.85 47.87 -5.35
N THR A 874 -44.13 49.14 -5.07
CA THR A 874 -44.15 49.66 -3.70
C THR A 874 -45.56 49.55 -3.13
N ALA A 875 -45.78 48.58 -2.26
CA ALA A 875 -47.05 48.38 -1.56
C ALA A 875 -47.06 49.13 -0.22
N ARG A 876 -48.14 49.88 0.04
CA ARG A 876 -48.31 50.66 1.28
C ARG A 876 -49.21 49.90 2.24
N PHE A 877 -48.64 49.36 3.32
CA PHE A 877 -49.38 48.72 4.40
C PHE A 877 -49.40 49.59 5.66
N PRO A 878 -50.38 49.43 6.56
CA PRO A 878 -50.38 50.09 7.86
C PRO A 878 -49.11 49.80 8.69
N ALA A 879 -48.52 48.62 8.50
CA ALA A 879 -47.27 48.19 9.16
C ALA A 879 -45.99 48.70 8.46
N GLY A 880 -46.11 49.59 7.47
CA GLY A 880 -45.00 50.19 6.72
C GLY A 880 -45.02 49.88 5.23
N ASN A 881 -44.22 50.64 4.48
CA ASN A 881 -44.06 50.43 3.04
C ASN A 881 -43.20 49.19 2.77
N LYS A 882 -43.58 48.42 1.75
CA LYS A 882 -42.89 47.21 1.32
C LYS A 882 -42.62 47.28 -0.18
N GLU A 883 -41.45 46.86 -0.60
CA GLU A 883 -41.11 46.65 -2.02
C GLU A 883 -41.32 45.19 -2.37
N ILE A 884 -42.06 44.93 -3.44
CA ILE A 884 -42.47 43.58 -3.80
C ILE A 884 -42.12 43.32 -5.25
N ASP A 885 -41.25 42.34 -5.46
CA ASP A 885 -40.91 41.86 -6.80
C ASP A 885 -41.92 40.78 -7.19
N VAL A 886 -42.71 41.06 -8.23
CA VAL A 886 -43.82 40.22 -8.70
C VAL A 886 -43.72 39.96 -10.20
N SER A 887 -44.42 38.97 -10.72
CA SER A 887 -44.62 38.83 -12.17
C SER A 887 -45.52 39.94 -12.70
N LEU A 888 -45.46 40.21 -14.01
CA LEU A 888 -46.35 41.20 -14.64
C LEU A 888 -47.84 40.87 -14.41
N PHE A 889 -48.23 39.61 -14.49
CA PHE A 889 -49.60 39.18 -14.23
C PHE A 889 -50.03 39.43 -12.79
N GLN A 890 -49.16 39.15 -11.81
CA GLN A 890 -49.41 39.49 -10.42
C GLN A 890 -49.53 41.02 -10.24
N ALA A 891 -48.66 41.80 -10.87
CA ALA A 891 -48.72 43.26 -10.81
C ALA A 891 -50.03 43.80 -11.37
N MET A 892 -50.45 43.31 -12.54
CA MET A 892 -51.72 43.69 -13.17
C MET A 892 -52.92 43.44 -12.26
N VAL A 893 -52.95 42.30 -11.57
CA VAL A 893 -53.99 41.96 -10.59
C VAL A 893 -53.94 42.90 -9.38
N LEU A 894 -52.75 43.10 -8.79
CA LEU A 894 -52.58 43.92 -7.59
C LEU A 894 -52.94 45.40 -7.83
N LEU A 895 -52.61 45.93 -9.02
CA LEU A 895 -52.94 47.30 -9.38
C LEU A 895 -54.45 47.58 -9.45
N GLN A 896 -55.29 46.57 -9.71
CA GLN A 896 -56.75 46.71 -9.68
C GLN A 896 -57.27 47.09 -8.27
N PHE A 897 -56.53 46.72 -7.22
CA PHE A 897 -56.94 46.98 -5.84
C PHE A 897 -56.64 48.40 -5.37
N ASN A 898 -55.98 49.22 -6.18
CA ASN A 898 -55.85 50.66 -5.92
C ASN A 898 -57.20 51.39 -6.06
N GLU A 899 -58.09 50.90 -6.94
CA GLU A 899 -59.40 51.50 -7.19
C GLU A 899 -60.53 50.79 -6.42
N THR A 900 -60.43 49.46 -6.24
CA THR A 900 -61.51 48.66 -5.62
C THR A 900 -60.95 47.68 -4.58
N LYS A 901 -61.48 47.67 -3.35
CA LYS A 901 -60.94 46.83 -2.25
C LYS A 901 -61.29 45.33 -2.34
N SER A 902 -62.27 44.96 -3.14
CA SER A 902 -62.77 43.59 -3.31
C SER A 902 -63.24 43.37 -4.74
N LEU A 903 -62.81 42.28 -5.37
CA LEU A 903 -63.17 41.89 -6.73
C LEU A 903 -63.44 40.38 -6.81
N THR A 904 -64.36 39.97 -7.67
CA THR A 904 -64.60 38.57 -8.01
C THR A 904 -63.57 38.05 -9.02
N PHE A 905 -63.42 36.73 -9.14
CA PHE A 905 -62.57 36.13 -10.18
C PHE A 905 -62.93 36.62 -11.59
N GLU A 906 -64.23 36.65 -11.94
CA GLU A 906 -64.69 37.10 -13.26
C GLU A 906 -64.38 38.57 -13.51
N GLU A 907 -64.58 39.45 -12.53
CA GLU A 907 -64.23 40.87 -12.66
C GLU A 907 -62.74 41.07 -12.90
N ILE A 908 -61.88 40.31 -12.21
CA ILE A 908 -60.43 40.37 -12.41
C ILE A 908 -60.06 39.85 -13.81
N SER A 909 -60.69 38.76 -14.26
CA SER A 909 -60.45 38.19 -15.59
C SER A 909 -60.80 39.17 -16.70
N VAL A 910 -61.96 39.83 -16.62
CA VAL A 910 -62.39 40.83 -17.62
C VAL A 910 -61.49 42.07 -17.60
N ARG A 911 -61.12 42.58 -16.42
CA ARG A 911 -60.31 43.81 -16.30
C ARG A 911 -58.86 43.63 -16.73
N THR A 912 -58.28 42.45 -16.52
CA THR A 912 -56.86 42.18 -16.82
C THR A 912 -56.66 41.49 -18.16
N GLY A 913 -57.65 40.75 -18.65
CA GLY A 913 -57.56 39.96 -19.87
C GLY A 913 -56.61 38.76 -19.79
N ILE A 914 -56.23 38.33 -18.57
CA ILE A 914 -55.37 37.16 -18.34
C ILE A 914 -56.18 35.88 -18.59
N GLU A 915 -55.59 34.91 -19.27
CA GLU A 915 -56.19 33.59 -19.49
C GLU A 915 -56.57 32.93 -18.15
N ARG A 916 -57.77 32.33 -18.09
CA ARG A 916 -58.36 31.79 -16.85
C ARG A 916 -57.42 30.86 -16.07
N GLN A 917 -56.73 29.95 -16.74
CA GLN A 917 -55.81 29.01 -16.08
C GLN A 917 -54.61 29.73 -15.46
N GLU A 918 -54.04 30.69 -16.17
CA GLU A 918 -52.91 31.47 -15.67
C GLU A 918 -53.35 32.43 -14.54
N LEU A 919 -54.57 32.97 -14.63
CA LEU A 919 -55.15 33.81 -13.59
C LEU A 919 -55.37 33.03 -12.29
N ILE A 920 -55.84 31.78 -12.37
CA ILE A 920 -55.99 30.91 -11.18
C ILE A 920 -54.63 30.74 -10.48
N ARG A 921 -53.57 30.39 -11.22
CA ARG A 921 -52.21 30.23 -10.66
C ARG A 921 -51.68 31.54 -10.08
N THR A 922 -51.90 32.64 -10.79
CA THR A 922 -51.52 33.99 -10.37
C THR A 922 -52.20 34.35 -9.04
N LEU A 923 -53.51 34.16 -8.93
CA LEU A 923 -54.25 34.45 -7.70
C LEU A 923 -53.83 33.54 -6.55
N GLN A 924 -53.67 32.24 -6.78
CA GLN A 924 -53.17 31.30 -5.77
C GLN A 924 -51.85 31.76 -5.15
N SER A 925 -50.94 32.34 -5.94
CA SER A 925 -49.66 32.88 -5.44
C SER A 925 -49.81 34.09 -4.51
N LEU A 926 -50.90 34.84 -4.65
CA LEU A 926 -51.20 36.07 -3.91
C LEU A 926 -52.07 35.86 -2.66
N TYR A 927 -52.79 34.72 -2.53
CA TYR A 927 -53.64 34.45 -1.34
C TYR A 927 -53.31 33.16 -0.57
N ALA A 928 -52.78 32.12 -1.22
CA ALA A 928 -52.73 30.79 -0.60
C ALA A 928 -51.71 30.73 0.54
N LEU A 929 -50.51 31.25 0.31
CA LEU A 929 -49.37 31.15 1.23
C LEU A 929 -49.37 32.28 2.25
N LYS A 930 -49.23 31.95 3.55
CA LYS A 930 -49.22 32.94 4.64
C LYS A 930 -48.14 34.02 4.45
N ALA A 931 -46.97 33.65 3.92
CA ALA A 931 -45.84 34.56 3.71
C ALA A 931 -46.03 35.57 2.56
N THR A 932 -46.98 35.32 1.64
CA THR A 932 -47.26 36.17 0.46
C THR A 932 -48.75 36.51 0.32
N ARG A 933 -49.53 36.35 1.40
CA ARG A 933 -50.99 36.55 1.43
C ARG A 933 -51.34 38.03 1.39
N MET A 934 -51.17 38.65 0.22
CA MET A 934 -51.59 40.01 -0.07
C MET A 934 -53.09 40.11 -0.32
N LEU A 935 -53.72 39.01 -0.75
CA LEU A 935 -55.15 38.91 -0.97
C LEU A 935 -55.78 37.87 -0.03
N VAL A 936 -57.04 38.08 0.35
CA VAL A 936 -57.86 37.14 1.11
C VAL A 936 -59.00 36.64 0.22
N LYS A 937 -59.11 35.32 0.05
CA LYS A 937 -60.20 34.67 -0.70
C LYS A 937 -61.42 34.42 0.19
N ARG A 938 -62.62 34.68 -0.34
CA ARG A 938 -63.92 34.35 0.27
C ARG A 938 -64.78 33.58 -0.75
N PRO A 939 -65.20 32.33 -0.45
CA PRO A 939 -64.86 31.51 0.72
C PRO A 939 -63.39 31.03 0.73
N PRO A 940 -62.79 30.74 1.91
CA PRO A 940 -61.42 30.24 2.00
C PRO A 940 -61.30 28.83 1.41
N GLY A 941 -60.24 28.56 0.66
CA GLY A 941 -60.01 27.26 0.03
C GLY A 941 -58.84 27.33 -0.97
N LYS A 942 -58.33 26.17 -1.39
CA LYS A 942 -57.23 26.09 -2.37
C LYS A 942 -57.73 26.32 -3.80
N ASP A 943 -58.94 25.90 -4.10
CA ASP A 943 -59.54 26.02 -5.42
C ASP A 943 -60.11 27.42 -5.64
N VAL A 944 -60.05 27.89 -6.90
CA VAL A 944 -60.54 29.20 -7.33
C VAL A 944 -61.75 28.98 -8.23
N ASN A 945 -62.91 29.45 -7.79
CA ASN A 945 -64.16 29.40 -8.53
C ASN A 945 -64.52 30.78 -9.12
N PRO A 946 -65.32 30.84 -10.21
CA PRO A 946 -65.73 32.09 -10.83
C PRO A 946 -66.41 33.12 -9.89
N SER A 947 -67.15 32.64 -8.89
CA SER A 947 -67.85 33.47 -7.90
C SER A 947 -67.01 33.87 -6.69
N ASP A 948 -65.76 33.38 -6.59
CA ASP A 948 -64.91 33.68 -5.44
C ASP A 948 -64.51 35.15 -5.41
N LYS A 949 -64.57 35.75 -4.22
CA LYS A 949 -64.15 37.15 -3.99
C LYS A 949 -62.76 37.22 -3.39
N PHE A 950 -61.93 38.08 -3.96
CA PHE A 950 -60.59 38.41 -3.50
C PHE A 950 -60.58 39.82 -2.90
N ILE A 951 -60.04 39.95 -1.70
CA ILE A 951 -60.06 41.18 -0.91
C ILE A 951 -58.63 41.57 -0.55
N TRP A 952 -58.28 42.85 -0.66
CA TRP A 952 -56.97 43.36 -0.23
C TRP A 952 -56.71 43.10 1.27
N ASN A 953 -55.59 42.45 1.60
CA ASN A 953 -55.22 42.12 2.97
C ASN A 953 -54.48 43.27 3.68
N ALA A 954 -55.22 44.23 4.21
CA ALA A 954 -54.63 45.36 4.94
C ALA A 954 -53.89 44.96 6.24
N SER A 955 -54.19 43.78 6.81
CA SER A 955 -53.52 43.25 8.01
C SER A 955 -52.31 42.37 7.69
N PHE A 956 -51.82 42.36 6.45
CA PHE A 956 -50.60 41.64 6.10
C PHE A 956 -49.40 42.21 6.86
N THR A 957 -48.81 41.39 7.73
CA THR A 957 -47.57 41.69 8.46
C THR A 957 -46.47 40.73 8.04
N ARG A 958 -45.38 41.31 7.53
CA ARG A 958 -44.12 40.60 7.26
C ARG A 958 -42.99 41.41 7.88
N GLU A 959 -42.54 40.99 9.05
CA GLU A 959 -41.60 41.74 9.89
C GLU A 959 -40.14 41.54 9.48
N ASP A 960 -39.81 40.42 8.81
CA ASP A 960 -38.44 40.01 8.51
C ASP A 960 -37.79 40.75 7.33
N ARG A 961 -38.57 41.31 6.39
CA ARG A 961 -38.05 41.93 5.15
C ARG A 961 -38.86 43.14 4.69
N VAL A 962 -38.16 44.21 4.27
CA VAL A 962 -38.75 45.40 3.61
C VAL A 962 -38.95 45.17 2.11
N ARG A 963 -38.06 44.40 1.48
CA ARG A 963 -38.17 43.97 0.08
C ARG A 963 -38.26 42.45 -0.04
N PHE A 964 -39.21 41.93 -0.83
CA PHE A 964 -39.34 40.49 -1.05
C PHE A 964 -39.98 40.13 -2.40
N LYS A 965 -39.73 38.89 -2.87
CA LYS A 965 -40.20 38.38 -4.17
C LYS A 965 -41.35 37.37 -4.01
N ILE A 966 -42.39 37.45 -4.83
CA ILE A 966 -43.54 36.52 -4.83
C ILE A 966 -43.45 35.60 -6.06
N ASN A 967 -42.58 34.58 -5.98
CA ASN A 967 -42.26 33.73 -7.14
C ASN A 967 -42.72 32.27 -7.05
N GLN A 968 -43.54 31.89 -6.06
CA GLN A 968 -43.65 30.49 -5.65
C GLN A 968 -44.61 29.57 -6.44
N LEU A 969 -45.12 29.94 -7.63
CA LEU A 969 -46.03 29.07 -8.40
C LEU A 969 -45.66 28.84 -9.88
N GLN A 970 -44.50 29.33 -10.33
CA GLN A 970 -44.14 29.32 -11.77
C GLN A 970 -42.80 28.65 -12.13
N GLN A 971 -42.09 27.99 -11.21
CA GLN A 971 -40.65 27.71 -11.48
C GLN A 971 -40.15 26.27 -11.39
N ASP A 972 -40.92 25.33 -10.85
CA ASP A 972 -40.59 23.91 -11.02
C ASP A 972 -41.26 23.39 -12.29
N MET A 973 -40.49 22.68 -13.12
CA MET A 973 -41.01 22.04 -14.31
C MET A 973 -42.08 21.03 -13.91
N THR A 974 -43.32 21.25 -14.35
CA THR A 974 -44.42 20.35 -14.04
C THR A 974 -44.17 18.96 -14.66
N ALA A 975 -44.85 17.93 -14.15
CA ALA A 975 -44.80 16.60 -14.75
C ALA A 975 -45.26 16.63 -16.22
N GLU A 976 -46.25 17.48 -16.51
CA GLU A 976 -46.75 17.70 -17.87
C GLU A 976 -45.71 18.39 -18.77
N GLU A 977 -45.05 19.46 -18.29
CA GLU A 977 -43.92 20.08 -19.02
C GLU A 977 -42.77 19.09 -19.26
N SER A 978 -42.52 18.20 -18.30
CA SER A 978 -41.48 17.17 -18.43
C SER A 978 -41.85 16.15 -19.52
N ARG A 979 -43.12 15.71 -19.56
CA ARG A 979 -43.63 14.81 -20.61
C ARG A 979 -43.56 15.46 -21.99
N GLN A 980 -44.04 16.69 -22.12
CA GLN A 980 -44.02 17.44 -23.38
C GLN A 980 -42.60 17.68 -23.89
N THR A 981 -41.65 17.96 -22.99
CA THR A 981 -40.23 18.11 -23.35
C THR A 981 -39.69 16.78 -23.92
N ASN A 982 -39.97 15.65 -23.26
CA ASN A 982 -39.56 14.34 -23.76
C ASN A 982 -40.18 14.02 -25.13
N GLU A 983 -41.49 14.21 -25.30
CA GLU A 983 -42.20 13.98 -26.56
C GLU A 983 -41.58 14.81 -27.71
N LYS A 984 -41.33 16.10 -27.45
CA LYS A 984 -40.67 16.97 -28.43
C LYS A 984 -39.27 16.46 -28.79
N VAL A 985 -38.47 16.00 -27.83
CA VAL A 985 -37.13 15.44 -28.13
C VAL A 985 -37.25 14.22 -29.06
N PHE A 986 -38.26 13.36 -28.85
CA PHE A 986 -38.47 12.21 -29.75
C PHE A 986 -38.89 12.63 -31.16
N GLU A 987 -39.68 13.70 -31.31
CA GLU A 987 -40.00 14.28 -32.62
C GLU A 987 -38.74 14.87 -33.29
N ASP A 988 -37.93 15.63 -32.54
CA ASP A 988 -36.68 16.22 -33.02
C ASP A 988 -35.66 15.14 -33.46
N ARG A 989 -35.65 13.97 -32.80
CA ARG A 989 -34.86 12.80 -33.24
C ARG A 989 -35.28 12.33 -34.63
N ASN A 990 -36.57 12.24 -34.91
CA ASN A 990 -37.07 11.82 -36.23
C ASN A 990 -36.65 12.79 -37.32
N LEU A 991 -36.80 14.09 -37.08
CA LEU A 991 -36.35 15.13 -38.02
C LEU A 991 -34.83 15.11 -38.23
N THR A 992 -34.07 14.84 -37.17
CA THR A 992 -32.61 14.68 -37.24
C THR A 992 -32.24 13.47 -38.10
N LEU A 993 -32.92 12.33 -37.90
CA LEU A 993 -32.71 11.12 -38.71
C LEU A 993 -33.02 11.39 -40.20
N ASP A 994 -34.14 12.03 -40.51
CA ASP A 994 -34.50 12.42 -41.88
C ASP A 994 -33.38 13.25 -42.52
N ALA A 995 -32.93 14.29 -41.81
CA ALA A 995 -31.88 15.18 -42.31
C ALA A 995 -30.56 14.44 -42.56
N GLN A 996 -30.15 13.53 -41.67
CA GLN A 996 -28.92 12.76 -41.86
C GLN A 996 -29.04 11.73 -42.99
N ILE A 997 -30.19 11.04 -43.10
CA ILE A 997 -30.45 10.09 -44.19
C ILE A 997 -30.35 10.82 -45.54
N VAL A 998 -31.06 11.95 -45.69
CA VAL A 998 -31.04 12.76 -46.91
C VAL A 998 -29.62 13.27 -47.21
N ARG A 999 -28.89 13.75 -46.21
CA ARG A 999 -27.51 14.22 -46.38
C ARG A 999 -26.57 13.13 -46.90
N ILE A 1000 -26.63 11.93 -46.31
CA ILE A 1000 -25.81 10.79 -46.71
C ILE A 1000 -26.18 10.34 -48.12
N MET A 1001 -27.48 10.16 -48.39
CA MET A 1001 -27.98 9.72 -49.70
C MET A 1001 -27.70 10.74 -50.81
N LYS A 1002 -27.79 12.04 -50.52
CA LYS A 1002 -27.41 13.10 -51.47
C LYS A 1002 -25.94 13.02 -51.88
N GLY A 1003 -25.06 12.68 -50.94
CA GLY A 1003 -23.62 12.54 -51.19
C GLY A 1003 -23.25 11.24 -51.90
N LYS A 1004 -23.90 10.12 -51.56
CA LYS A 1004 -23.59 8.78 -52.09
C LYS A 1004 -24.36 8.43 -53.36
N LYS A 1005 -25.51 9.07 -53.60
CA LYS A 1005 -26.46 8.86 -54.71
C LYS A 1005 -27.14 7.49 -54.76
N ALA A 1006 -26.41 6.42 -54.48
CA ALA A 1006 -26.95 5.08 -54.26
C ALA A 1006 -26.22 4.39 -53.10
N LEU A 1007 -26.95 3.70 -52.24
CA LEU A 1007 -26.37 3.02 -51.08
C LEU A 1007 -27.23 1.84 -50.65
N LYS A 1008 -26.59 0.76 -50.16
CA LYS A 1008 -27.33 -0.36 -49.59
C LYS A 1008 -27.89 0.00 -48.20
N LEU A 1009 -29.07 -0.49 -47.87
CA LEU A 1009 -29.76 -0.22 -46.61
C LEU A 1009 -28.89 -0.51 -45.36
N PRO A 1010 -28.15 -1.64 -45.25
CA PRO A 1010 -27.25 -1.87 -44.11
C PRO A 1010 -26.14 -0.82 -43.98
N ASP A 1011 -25.56 -0.39 -45.11
CA ASP A 1011 -24.50 0.62 -45.12
C ASP A 1011 -25.02 2.02 -44.77
N LEU A 1012 -26.26 2.32 -45.20
CA LEU A 1012 -26.96 3.55 -44.81
C LEU A 1012 -27.23 3.55 -43.30
N ILE A 1013 -27.77 2.46 -42.75
CA ILE A 1013 -28.04 2.34 -41.31
C ILE A 1013 -26.75 2.58 -40.51
N ASN A 1014 -25.64 1.93 -40.87
CA ASN A 1014 -24.37 2.13 -40.18
C ASN A 1014 -23.89 3.58 -40.24
N GLN A 1015 -23.95 4.23 -41.41
CA GLN A 1015 -23.54 5.63 -41.55
C GLN A 1015 -24.45 6.60 -40.78
N VAL A 1016 -25.76 6.34 -40.74
CA VAL A 1016 -26.71 7.15 -39.96
C VAL A 1016 -26.44 7.00 -38.46
N VAL A 1017 -26.25 5.77 -37.98
CA VAL A 1017 -25.88 5.51 -36.57
C VAL A 1017 -24.61 6.26 -36.21
N ASP A 1018 -23.57 6.19 -37.05
CA ASP A 1018 -22.31 6.91 -36.82
C ASP A 1018 -22.45 8.42 -36.84
N ALA A 1019 -23.39 8.97 -37.62
CA ALA A 1019 -23.64 10.40 -37.70
C ALA A 1019 -24.34 10.95 -36.45
N VAL A 1020 -25.21 10.18 -35.79
CA VAL A 1020 -26.02 10.67 -34.66
C VAL A 1020 -25.61 10.13 -33.28
N LYS A 1021 -24.67 9.18 -33.20
CA LYS A 1021 -24.25 8.51 -31.95
C LYS A 1021 -23.81 9.44 -30.81
N ASN A 1022 -23.38 10.66 -31.13
CA ASN A 1022 -22.97 11.64 -30.13
C ASN A 1022 -24.17 12.37 -29.49
N MET A 1023 -25.32 12.39 -30.16
CA MET A 1023 -26.58 12.99 -29.68
C MET A 1023 -27.45 11.96 -28.95
N PHE A 1024 -27.72 10.83 -29.61
CA PHE A 1024 -28.54 9.74 -29.09
C PHE A 1024 -28.19 8.42 -29.79
N GLN A 1025 -28.61 7.30 -29.19
CA GLN A 1025 -28.49 5.99 -29.83
C GLN A 1025 -29.80 5.66 -30.58
N PRO A 1026 -29.84 5.72 -31.93
CA PRO A 1026 -31.06 5.46 -32.68
C PRO A 1026 -31.36 3.96 -32.73
N GLU A 1027 -32.64 3.61 -32.67
CA GLU A 1027 -33.06 2.24 -32.97
C GLU A 1027 -33.03 1.98 -34.47
N VAL A 1028 -32.52 0.82 -34.88
CA VAL A 1028 -32.51 0.39 -36.29
C VAL A 1028 -33.93 0.40 -36.89
N LYS A 1029 -34.94 0.08 -36.07
CA LYS A 1029 -36.35 0.16 -36.45
C LYS A 1029 -36.78 1.59 -36.80
N ALA A 1030 -36.38 2.57 -36.00
CA ALA A 1030 -36.69 3.97 -36.25
C ALA A 1030 -36.05 4.47 -37.55
N ILE A 1031 -34.79 4.12 -37.81
CA ILE A 1031 -34.11 4.47 -39.07
C ILE A 1031 -34.85 3.87 -40.27
N LYS A 1032 -35.24 2.58 -40.20
CA LYS A 1032 -36.00 1.93 -41.27
C LYS A 1032 -37.34 2.61 -41.52
N MET A 1033 -38.07 2.97 -40.46
CA MET A 1033 -39.34 3.71 -40.59
C MET A 1033 -39.13 5.07 -41.28
N GLN A 1034 -38.07 5.80 -40.94
CA GLN A 1034 -37.77 7.07 -41.60
C GLN A 1034 -37.34 6.88 -43.06
N VAL A 1035 -36.63 5.79 -43.39
CA VAL A 1035 -36.34 5.46 -44.80
C VAL A 1035 -37.63 5.21 -45.59
N GLU A 1036 -38.60 4.45 -45.06
CA GLU A 1036 -39.88 4.26 -45.74
C GLU A 1036 -40.65 5.59 -45.91
N SER A 1037 -40.70 6.41 -44.85
CA SER A 1037 -41.29 7.77 -44.90
C SER A 1037 -40.65 8.64 -45.99
N LEU A 1038 -39.32 8.60 -46.14
CA LEU A 1038 -38.60 9.33 -47.17
C LEU A 1038 -38.81 8.76 -48.58
N ILE A 1039 -39.11 7.46 -48.71
CA ILE A 1039 -39.52 6.86 -49.99
C ILE A 1039 -40.93 7.33 -50.36
N GLU A 1040 -41.87 7.29 -49.40
CA GLU A 1040 -43.25 7.79 -49.60
C GLU A 1040 -43.28 9.29 -49.96
N ARG A 1041 -42.33 10.07 -49.43
CA ARG A 1041 -42.15 11.50 -49.73
C ARG A 1041 -41.28 11.76 -50.98
N GLU A 1042 -40.96 10.73 -51.75
CA GLU A 1042 -40.22 10.80 -53.02
C GLU A 1042 -38.79 11.37 -52.91
N TYR A 1043 -38.15 11.30 -51.75
CA TYR A 1043 -36.73 11.64 -51.59
C TYR A 1043 -35.81 10.48 -51.99
N LEU A 1044 -36.30 9.25 -51.84
CA LEU A 1044 -35.56 8.00 -52.09
C LEU A 1044 -36.42 7.02 -52.89
N GLU A 1045 -35.78 6.12 -53.63
CA GLU A 1045 -36.44 4.94 -54.22
C GLU A 1045 -35.63 3.68 -53.95
N ARG A 1046 -36.30 2.52 -54.03
CA ARG A 1046 -35.63 1.22 -54.05
C ARG A 1046 -35.31 0.85 -55.50
N ASP A 1047 -34.12 0.30 -55.73
CA ASP A 1047 -33.75 -0.21 -57.04
C ASP A 1047 -34.66 -1.38 -57.45
N GLU A 1048 -34.96 -1.47 -58.75
CA GLU A 1048 -35.85 -2.50 -59.31
C GLU A 1048 -35.23 -3.92 -59.26
N ALA A 1049 -33.89 -4.02 -59.33
CA ALA A 1049 -33.18 -5.30 -59.32
C ALA A 1049 -32.75 -5.73 -57.90
N ASP A 1050 -32.38 -4.80 -57.04
CA ASP A 1050 -32.01 -5.08 -55.64
C ASP A 1050 -32.81 -4.20 -54.66
N ARG A 1051 -33.79 -4.79 -53.97
CA ARG A 1051 -34.60 -4.10 -52.94
C ARG A 1051 -33.78 -3.56 -51.77
N ASN A 1052 -32.55 -4.03 -51.54
CA ASN A 1052 -31.67 -3.48 -50.52
C ASN A 1052 -30.87 -2.27 -50.99
N MET A 1053 -30.86 -1.97 -52.29
CA MET A 1053 -30.25 -0.77 -52.85
C MET A 1053 -31.24 0.38 -52.86
N LEU A 1054 -30.84 1.50 -52.27
CA LEU A 1054 -31.60 2.75 -52.26
C LEU A 1054 -30.94 3.74 -53.23
N LYS A 1055 -31.73 4.51 -53.95
CA LYS A 1055 -31.29 5.62 -54.80
C LYS A 1055 -31.89 6.94 -54.32
N TYR A 1056 -31.13 8.02 -54.47
CA TYR A 1056 -31.56 9.38 -54.14
C TYR A 1056 -32.24 10.02 -55.36
N LEU A 1057 -33.45 10.57 -55.17
CA LEU A 1057 -34.30 11.07 -56.25
C LEU A 1057 -34.22 12.60 -56.48
N ALA A 1058 -33.71 13.36 -55.50
CA ALA A 1058 -33.76 14.82 -55.50
C ALA A 1058 -32.48 15.54 -55.96
#